data_AF-A0ABD5Y5P5-F1
#
_entry.id   AF-A0ABD5Y5P5-F1
#
_cell.length_a   1.000
_cell.length_b   1.000
_cell.length_c   1.000
_cell.angle_alpha   90.00
_cell.angle_beta   90.00
_cell.angle_gamma   90.00
#
_symmetry.space_group_name_H-M   'P 1'
#
loop_
_entity.id
_entity.type
_entity.pdbx_description
1 polymer ?
#
loop_
_entity_poly.entity_id
_entity_poly.type
_entity_poly.pdbx_seq_one_letter_code
_entity_poly.pdbx_strand_id
1 'polypeptide(L)'
;MHTGNSASDGPDDRQSATDGDYVVSRRSVLKGAAAAALGATALRSAPNGVRADHAPPVDWTATTLDADGASDAFGSSLTLDAAGETLVVGDPTRREGEVRTGGVSVYVSEDGGWTRETVLPREPRARLDYVGESVDVDAAGETVVVGMPGEDALAGQCGGVLVFVRESGSWTQEARLMAGDEAATRDHLGTAVAVDDAGERVVAGAPAADATPARTGAAYVFDRTEDSDGGASWSRTAKLQLPDGSADDHAGESVSLSADGATALVGAPGAADGAGVVAAFTEDPWDHVRSAENPTDAAAAFGSATATNGTDSVLCAPEAPASDSGESETDSSDRASGPTGYAGVFGGISLAPVQRLSAEGGSSGERVGTDAALATDGDCAVVGAVFDGDSASGEGGGDSGVGGETGNGESPSTGGAYVFDSRDGGWSQSSRLAPPESADGSQFGRAVATGGGGHVVAVGGRRQATGGQTATAGTDTGTGTPSSAATGTPSSSAATGTVTVFTRESPGVSIDIEPDEEWPASVPYEGSGEIEVCIEHTDEFDPTTVDVGTLRFGPPRVVDEGDGARAVGGGSEEDADSDGDRDLVVRFPVGDAGFDPDDFAARLVGETIYGTPISDHDFVVTTDDDSDGGSGSTGNETGGGTGGNATGNGTSGDGGSGTTPVGNETSGDQTSGNGTDGGAL
;
A
#
# COMPACT_ATOMS: atom_id res chain seq x y z
N MET A 1 -42.14 -57.56 -28.44
CA MET A 1 -42.22 -58.52 -29.55
C MET A 1 -41.06 -58.25 -30.50
N HIS A 2 -40.27 -59.28 -30.79
CA HIS A 2 -39.27 -59.42 -31.87
C HIS A 2 -38.04 -58.47 -31.83
N THR A 3 -36.88 -58.99 -31.36
CA THR A 3 -35.75 -59.62 -32.10
C THR A 3 -34.76 -58.56 -32.60
N GLY A 4 -33.47 -58.52 -32.27
CA GLY A 4 -32.51 -59.58 -31.95
C GLY A 4 -31.84 -60.10 -33.24
N ASN A 5 -30.66 -59.56 -33.59
CA ASN A 5 -29.55 -60.17 -34.36
C ASN A 5 -28.60 -59.04 -34.82
N SER A 6 -27.29 -58.96 -34.49
CA SER A 6 -26.16 -59.89 -34.56
C SER A 6 -25.28 -59.62 -35.79
N ALA A 7 -23.97 -59.49 -35.53
CA ALA A 7 -22.83 -59.92 -36.38
C ALA A 7 -22.64 -59.17 -37.73
N SER A 8 -21.45 -58.97 -38.30
CA SER A 8 -20.04 -59.35 -38.03
C SER A 8 -19.19 -58.76 -39.17
N ASP A 9 -17.86 -58.78 -39.01
CA ASP A 9 -16.81 -58.65 -40.03
C ASP A 9 -16.67 -57.28 -40.74
N GLY A 10 -15.50 -56.70 -40.95
CA GLY A 10 -14.11 -57.15 -40.90
C GLY A 10 -13.24 -55.99 -41.48
N PRO A 11 -11.90 -56.07 -41.41
CA PRO A 11 -11.01 -54.90 -41.37
C PRO A 11 -10.31 -54.57 -42.72
N ASP A 12 -9.44 -53.55 -42.64
CA ASP A 12 -8.44 -53.06 -43.62
C ASP A 12 -8.93 -52.11 -44.73
N ASP A 13 -8.42 -50.87 -44.74
CA ASP A 13 -7.28 -50.55 -45.60
C ASP A 13 -6.63 -49.17 -45.29
N ARG A 14 -5.32 -49.11 -45.53
CA ARG A 14 -4.42 -47.96 -45.35
C ARG A 14 -4.37 -47.06 -46.59
N GLN A 15 -3.74 -45.88 -46.42
CA GLN A 15 -3.22 -44.94 -47.45
C GLN A 15 -4.25 -43.93 -47.98
N SER A 16 -3.96 -42.65 -48.26
CA SER A 16 -2.74 -41.85 -48.37
C SER A 16 -3.12 -40.35 -48.37
N ALA A 17 -2.21 -39.49 -47.95
CA ALA A 17 -2.30 -38.04 -48.01
C ALA A 17 -2.35 -37.47 -49.44
N THR A 18 -3.02 -36.33 -49.61
CA THR A 18 -2.69 -35.29 -50.61
C THR A 18 -3.14 -33.92 -50.10
N ASP A 19 -2.20 -32.98 -50.11
CA ASP A 19 -2.34 -31.53 -49.90
C ASP A 19 -3.32 -30.84 -50.86
N GLY A 20 -3.87 -29.71 -50.41
CA GLY A 20 -4.51 -28.70 -51.27
C GLY A 20 -5.25 -27.60 -50.48
N ASP A 21 -4.60 -26.44 -50.36
CA ASP A 21 -5.14 -25.17 -49.85
C ASP A 21 -6.49 -24.77 -50.49
N TYR A 22 -7.44 -24.24 -49.68
CA TYR A 22 -8.04 -22.91 -49.86
C TYR A 22 -8.96 -22.51 -48.68
N VAL A 23 -8.78 -21.25 -48.29
CA VAL A 23 -9.30 -20.42 -47.19
C VAL A 23 -10.83 -20.22 -47.11
N VAL A 24 -11.31 -19.96 -45.86
CA VAL A 24 -12.45 -19.13 -45.38
C VAL A 24 -13.74 -19.83 -44.88
N SER A 25 -13.86 -19.85 -43.54
CA SER A 25 -15.02 -19.48 -42.69
C SER A 25 -16.31 -20.32 -42.70
N ARG A 26 -16.57 -21.03 -41.59
CA ARG A 26 -17.44 -20.62 -40.46
C ARG A 26 -17.78 -21.85 -39.60
N ARG A 27 -17.70 -21.63 -38.29
CA ARG A 27 -18.50 -22.23 -37.21
C ARG A 27 -18.23 -23.67 -36.75
N SER A 28 -17.95 -23.74 -35.45
CA SER A 28 -18.40 -24.76 -34.49
C SER A 28 -17.55 -26.02 -34.35
N VAL A 29 -16.57 -25.97 -33.44
CA VAL A 29 -16.10 -27.15 -32.68
C VAL A 29 -15.89 -26.67 -31.23
N LEU A 30 -16.87 -26.86 -30.36
CA LEU A 30 -16.78 -27.84 -29.27
C LEU A 30 -15.42 -27.81 -28.54
N LYS A 31 -15.23 -26.84 -27.64
CA LYS A 31 -14.28 -27.01 -26.53
C LYS A 31 -14.97 -27.87 -25.47
N GLY A 32 -14.68 -29.16 -25.52
CA GLY A 32 -14.87 -30.06 -24.39
C GLY A 32 -13.62 -30.04 -23.52
N ALA A 33 -13.85 -29.96 -22.22
CA ALA A 33 -13.01 -30.46 -21.12
C ALA A 33 -11.57 -29.92 -21.00
N ALA A 34 -11.40 -28.96 -20.09
CA ALA A 34 -10.27 -28.91 -19.17
C ALA A 34 -10.78 -28.63 -17.74
N ALA A 35 -11.76 -29.41 -17.28
CA ALA A 35 -11.95 -29.66 -15.87
C ALA A 35 -10.95 -30.75 -15.47
N ALA A 36 -9.87 -30.38 -14.76
CA ALA A 36 -9.11 -31.17 -13.78
C ALA A 36 -7.65 -30.68 -13.68
N ALA A 37 -7.37 -29.81 -12.71
CA ALA A 37 -6.13 -29.82 -11.91
C ALA A 37 -6.25 -28.95 -10.64
N LEU A 38 -7.39 -28.97 -9.94
CA LEU A 38 -7.42 -28.65 -8.51
C LEU A 38 -7.06 -29.95 -7.77
N GLY A 39 -5.77 -30.25 -7.75
CA GLY A 39 -5.20 -31.40 -7.08
C GLY A 39 -4.63 -31.00 -5.73
N ALA A 40 -5.41 -31.17 -4.68
CA ALA A 40 -4.89 -31.28 -3.32
C ALA A 40 -3.72 -32.27 -3.31
N THR A 41 -2.50 -31.78 -3.09
CA THR A 41 -1.32 -32.63 -2.89
C THR A 41 -0.60 -32.21 -1.63
N ALA A 42 -0.99 -32.89 -0.55
CA ALA A 42 -0.19 -33.22 0.63
C ALA A 42 0.70 -32.13 1.24
N LEU A 43 0.10 -31.41 2.20
CA LEU A 43 0.75 -31.02 3.44
C LEU A 43 1.66 -32.16 3.92
N ARG A 44 2.97 -31.92 3.99
CA ARG A 44 3.81 -32.67 4.92
C ARG A 44 3.33 -32.27 6.30
N SER A 45 2.63 -33.18 6.98
CA SER A 45 2.37 -33.06 8.40
C SER A 45 3.72 -32.98 9.12
N ALA A 46 4.06 -31.80 9.66
CA ALA A 46 4.98 -31.74 10.78
C ALA A 46 4.37 -32.57 11.92
N PRO A 47 5.13 -33.48 12.56
CA PRO A 47 4.60 -34.32 13.60
C PRO A 47 4.40 -33.50 14.87
N ASN A 48 3.15 -33.42 15.33
CA ASN A 48 2.70 -33.20 16.71
C ASN A 48 3.54 -32.24 17.57
N GLY A 49 3.09 -31.00 17.67
CA GLY A 49 3.40 -30.08 18.76
C GLY A 49 2.60 -28.80 18.58
N VAL A 50 1.43 -28.74 19.20
CA VAL A 50 0.60 -27.55 19.47
C VAL A 50 0.59 -26.49 18.35
N ARG A 51 -0.46 -26.49 17.52
CA ARG A 51 -0.86 -25.25 16.85
C ARG A 51 -1.10 -24.23 17.96
N ALA A 52 -0.30 -23.16 18.00
CA ALA A 52 -0.68 -21.96 18.71
C ALA A 52 -1.86 -21.38 17.94
N ASP A 53 -3.06 -21.81 18.32
CA ASP A 53 -4.29 -21.17 17.95
C ASP A 53 -4.21 -19.76 18.58
N HIS A 54 -4.20 -18.73 17.73
CA HIS A 54 -4.03 -17.31 18.06
C HIS A 54 -2.57 -16.86 18.28
N ALA A 55 -1.95 -16.37 17.21
CA ALA A 55 -0.91 -15.35 17.33
C ALA A 55 -1.42 -14.21 18.23
N PRO A 56 -0.58 -13.59 19.08
CA PRO A 56 -0.98 -12.33 19.71
C PRO A 56 -1.43 -11.37 18.60
N PRO A 57 -2.56 -10.68 18.76
CA PRO A 57 -3.01 -9.71 17.76
C PRO A 57 -1.90 -8.68 17.56
N VAL A 58 -1.57 -8.37 16.30
CA VAL A 58 -0.86 -7.14 16.00
C VAL A 58 -1.74 -6.01 16.51
N ASP A 59 -1.28 -5.27 17.51
CA ASP A 59 -2.02 -4.11 18.00
C ASP A 59 -1.90 -2.99 16.97
N TRP A 60 -3.01 -2.31 16.73
CA TRP A 60 -3.09 -1.21 15.76
C TRP A 60 -3.59 0.04 16.47
N THR A 61 -2.85 1.14 16.35
CA THR A 61 -3.42 2.46 16.60
C THR A 61 -4.23 2.90 15.40
N ALA A 62 -5.28 3.69 15.63
CA ALA A 62 -6.13 4.21 14.56
C ALA A 62 -6.32 5.73 14.68
N THR A 63 -5.92 6.46 13.65
CA THR A 63 -6.16 7.90 13.50
C THR A 63 -7.21 8.14 12.43
N THR A 64 -8.30 8.83 12.76
CA THR A 64 -9.32 9.21 11.77
C THR A 64 -9.07 10.61 11.23
N LEU A 65 -9.07 10.73 9.91
CA LEU A 65 -9.02 11.96 9.15
C LEU A 65 -10.41 12.23 8.53
N ASP A 66 -10.93 13.42 8.78
CA ASP A 66 -12.24 13.84 8.29
C ASP A 66 -12.11 14.89 7.18
N ALA A 67 -13.10 14.92 6.28
CA ALA A 67 -13.20 15.93 5.25
C ALA A 67 -13.46 17.33 5.87
N ASP A 68 -12.54 18.27 5.65
CA ASP A 68 -12.79 19.70 5.90
C ASP A 68 -13.79 20.24 4.85
N GLY A 69 -15.07 19.95 5.08
CA GLY A 69 -16.18 20.24 4.16
C GLY A 69 -17.01 18.98 3.88
N ALA A 70 -18.33 19.14 3.84
CA ALA A 70 -19.29 18.03 3.71
C ALA A 70 -19.30 17.39 2.30
N SER A 71 -18.27 16.61 1.97
CA SER A 71 -18.24 15.68 0.84
C SER A 71 -18.26 14.25 1.37
N ASP A 72 -19.11 13.42 0.80
CA ASP A 72 -19.17 11.97 1.02
C ASP A 72 -18.06 11.20 0.26
N ALA A 73 -17.31 11.90 -0.60
CA ALA A 73 -16.30 11.33 -1.47
C ALA A 73 -14.86 11.49 -0.95
N PHE A 74 -14.63 12.18 0.17
CA PHE A 74 -13.30 12.21 0.79
C PHE A 74 -12.84 10.78 1.14
N GLY A 75 -11.64 10.40 0.71
CA GLY A 75 -11.15 9.02 0.83
C GLY A 75 -11.82 8.07 -0.17
N SER A 76 -12.24 8.54 -1.35
CA SER A 76 -12.64 7.66 -2.47
C SER A 76 -11.45 7.02 -3.16
N SER A 77 -10.31 7.69 -3.12
CA SER A 77 -9.00 7.19 -3.52
C SER A 77 -7.98 7.71 -2.51
N LEU A 78 -6.96 6.92 -2.25
CA LEU A 78 -5.87 7.27 -1.35
C LEU A 78 -4.64 6.42 -1.68
N THR A 79 -3.46 6.93 -1.33
CA THR A 79 -2.18 6.23 -1.49
C THR A 79 -1.21 6.67 -0.39
N LEU A 80 -0.23 5.83 -0.08
CA LEU A 80 0.88 6.11 0.83
C LEU A 80 2.18 6.02 0.05
N ASP A 81 3.17 6.85 0.42
CA ASP A 81 4.53 6.66 -0.06
C ASP A 81 5.17 5.39 0.53
N ALA A 82 6.34 5.02 0.01
CA ALA A 82 7.01 3.77 0.39
C ALA A 82 7.38 3.75 1.89
N ALA A 83 7.70 4.90 2.47
CA ALA A 83 8.00 5.04 3.90
C ALA A 83 6.75 5.00 4.79
N GLY A 84 5.56 5.26 4.25
CA GLY A 84 4.31 5.37 5.01
C GLY A 84 4.21 6.70 5.78
N GLU A 85 4.93 7.73 5.35
CA GLU A 85 5.01 9.05 5.99
C GLU A 85 4.17 10.10 5.25
N THR A 86 3.92 9.93 3.96
CA THR A 86 3.09 10.80 3.13
C THR A 86 1.82 10.09 2.70
N LEU A 87 0.66 10.66 3.04
CA LEU A 87 -0.65 10.15 2.65
C LEU A 87 -1.34 11.15 1.72
N VAL A 88 -1.73 10.68 0.54
CA VAL A 88 -2.48 11.46 -0.44
C VAL A 88 -3.92 10.99 -0.45
N VAL A 89 -4.88 11.91 -0.35
CA VAL A 89 -6.31 11.60 -0.26
C VAL A 89 -7.12 12.36 -1.29
N GLY A 90 -7.85 11.64 -2.14
CA GLY A 90 -8.81 12.17 -3.10
C GLY A 90 -10.16 12.54 -2.48
N ASP A 91 -10.73 13.65 -2.95
CA ASP A 91 -12.10 14.10 -2.69
C ASP A 91 -12.72 14.65 -3.99
N PRO A 92 -13.08 13.77 -4.95
CA PRO A 92 -13.53 14.16 -6.30
C PRO A 92 -14.82 14.96 -6.30
N THR A 93 -15.57 14.93 -5.19
CA THR A 93 -16.82 15.68 -5.08
C THR A 93 -16.77 16.83 -4.08
N ARG A 94 -15.56 17.19 -3.61
CA ARG A 94 -15.29 18.37 -2.80
C ARG A 94 -16.04 19.58 -3.34
N ARG A 95 -16.59 20.38 -2.43
CA ARG A 95 -17.34 21.59 -2.78
C ARG A 95 -16.65 22.85 -2.30
N GLU A 96 -16.66 23.86 -3.17
CA GLU A 96 -16.32 25.23 -2.83
C GLU A 96 -17.57 26.10 -3.08
N GLY A 97 -18.28 26.44 -2.00
CA GLY A 97 -19.63 26.98 -2.08
C GLY A 97 -20.61 25.97 -2.69
N GLU A 98 -21.31 26.34 -3.76
CA GLU A 98 -22.24 25.43 -4.46
C GLU A 98 -21.60 24.61 -5.59
N VAL A 99 -20.33 24.85 -5.89
CA VAL A 99 -19.63 24.22 -7.01
C VAL A 99 -18.92 22.96 -6.54
N ARG A 100 -19.13 21.85 -7.26
CA ARG A 100 -18.31 20.64 -7.14
C ARG A 100 -17.01 20.85 -7.89
N THR A 101 -15.93 20.86 -7.14
CA THR A 101 -14.62 21.28 -7.57
C THR A 101 -13.61 20.15 -7.62
N GLY A 102 -13.86 19.05 -6.90
CA GLY A 102 -12.84 18.05 -6.62
C GLY A 102 -11.72 18.62 -5.75
N GLY A 103 -10.80 17.75 -5.34
CA GLY A 103 -9.65 18.15 -4.53
C GLY A 103 -8.82 16.95 -4.11
N VAL A 104 -7.56 17.22 -3.78
CA VAL A 104 -6.62 16.24 -3.25
C VAL A 104 -5.94 16.88 -2.05
N SER A 105 -5.90 16.17 -0.94
CA SER A 105 -5.22 16.59 0.29
C SER A 105 -3.97 15.75 0.51
N VAL A 106 -2.87 16.40 0.89
CA VAL A 106 -1.62 15.73 1.27
C VAL A 106 -1.46 15.86 2.78
N TYR A 107 -1.25 14.73 3.43
CA TYR A 107 -0.99 14.61 4.86
C TYR A 107 0.41 14.06 5.07
N VAL A 108 1.07 14.50 6.14
CA VAL A 108 2.37 14.00 6.57
C VAL A 108 2.26 13.45 8.00
N SER A 109 3.04 12.42 8.28
CA SER A 109 3.16 11.88 9.64
C SER A 109 4.09 12.77 10.48
N GLU A 110 3.63 13.22 11.64
CA GLU A 110 4.40 14.01 12.61
C GLU A 110 4.10 13.50 14.03
N ASP A 111 5.13 13.12 14.79
CA ASP A 111 5.04 12.69 16.20
C ASP A 111 3.97 11.59 16.48
N GLY A 112 3.80 10.63 15.55
CA GLY A 112 2.79 9.57 15.65
C GLY A 112 1.35 10.01 15.34
N GLY A 113 1.18 11.23 14.83
CA GLY A 113 -0.09 11.76 14.31
C GLY A 113 0.00 12.11 12.82
N TRP A 114 -1.13 12.49 12.24
CA TRP A 114 -1.23 12.89 10.84
C TRP A 114 -1.70 14.33 10.73
N THR A 115 -0.91 15.17 10.07
CA THR A 115 -1.23 16.58 9.85
C THR A 115 -1.43 16.85 8.36
N ARG A 116 -2.47 17.62 8.02
CA ARG A 116 -2.68 18.00 6.61
C ARG A 116 -1.67 19.09 6.26
N GLU A 117 -0.66 18.74 5.47
CA GLU A 117 0.29 19.68 4.92
C GLU A 117 -0.41 20.68 4.00
N THR A 118 -1.18 20.18 3.01
CA THR A 118 -1.81 21.03 2.01
C THR A 118 -3.05 20.41 1.37
N VAL A 119 -3.81 21.25 0.67
CA VAL A 119 -4.73 20.82 -0.39
C VAL A 119 -4.08 21.26 -1.69
N LEU A 120 -3.81 20.32 -2.59
CA LEU A 120 -3.00 20.58 -3.78
C LEU A 120 -3.57 21.78 -4.58
N PRO A 121 -2.70 22.75 -4.93
CA PRO A 121 -3.14 23.96 -5.60
C PRO A 121 -3.68 23.62 -6.98
N ARG A 122 -4.85 24.15 -7.32
CA ARG A 122 -5.46 23.93 -8.64
C ARG A 122 -5.76 25.26 -9.30
N GLU A 123 -5.54 25.34 -10.61
CA GLU A 123 -6.04 26.46 -11.39
C GLU A 123 -7.58 26.50 -11.29
N PRO A 124 -8.22 27.68 -11.36
CA PRO A 124 -9.68 27.79 -11.34
C PRO A 124 -10.27 27.09 -12.58
N ARG A 125 -10.68 25.82 -12.42
CA ARG A 125 -11.19 24.96 -13.49
C ARG A 125 -12.72 24.82 -13.51
N ALA A 126 -13.20 24.19 -14.57
CA ALA A 126 -14.60 24.02 -14.91
C ALA A 126 -15.34 23.14 -13.89
N ARG A 127 -16.68 23.10 -14.01
CA ARG A 127 -17.53 22.31 -13.13
C ARG A 127 -17.38 20.83 -13.50
N LEU A 128 -17.30 19.94 -12.50
CA LEU A 128 -17.47 18.47 -12.67
C LEU A 128 -16.29 17.71 -13.31
N ASP A 129 -15.05 18.16 -13.13
CA ASP A 129 -13.87 17.44 -13.65
C ASP A 129 -13.47 16.20 -12.81
N TYR A 130 -14.09 16.02 -11.63
CA TYR A 130 -13.83 14.92 -10.68
C TYR A 130 -12.35 14.81 -10.28
N VAL A 131 -11.71 15.96 -9.99
CA VAL A 131 -10.30 16.02 -9.58
C VAL A 131 -10.06 15.22 -8.30
N GLY A 132 -9.17 14.25 -8.36
CA GLY A 132 -8.90 13.33 -7.25
C GLY A 132 -9.79 12.08 -7.28
N GLU A 133 -10.36 11.72 -8.43
CA GLU A 133 -11.06 10.44 -8.58
C GLU A 133 -10.09 9.28 -8.32
N SER A 134 -8.90 9.35 -8.91
CA SER A 134 -7.75 8.51 -8.61
C SER A 134 -6.55 9.37 -8.23
N VAL A 135 -5.69 8.84 -7.36
CA VAL A 135 -4.45 9.48 -6.93
C VAL A 135 -3.37 8.40 -6.81
N ASP A 136 -2.13 8.77 -7.08
CA ASP A 136 -0.96 7.96 -6.75
C ASP A 136 0.24 8.84 -6.39
N VAL A 137 1.24 8.28 -5.71
CA VAL A 137 2.43 8.98 -5.20
C VAL A 137 3.67 8.12 -5.43
N ASP A 138 4.79 8.76 -5.75
CA ASP A 138 6.08 8.07 -5.86
C ASP A 138 6.61 7.61 -4.49
N ALA A 139 7.65 6.78 -4.50
CA ALA A 139 8.19 6.18 -3.29
C ALA A 139 8.70 7.23 -2.29
N ALA A 140 9.20 8.36 -2.78
CA ALA A 140 9.75 9.45 -1.98
C ALA A 140 8.69 10.42 -1.42
N GLY A 141 7.43 10.34 -1.85
CA GLY A 141 6.40 11.30 -1.45
C GLY A 141 6.58 12.68 -2.08
N GLU A 142 7.29 12.77 -3.22
CA GLU A 142 7.67 14.02 -3.89
C GLU A 142 6.88 14.27 -5.18
N THR A 143 6.35 13.24 -5.82
CA THR A 143 5.53 13.33 -7.04
C THR A 143 4.14 12.77 -6.79
N VAL A 144 3.11 13.58 -7.00
CA VAL A 144 1.70 13.17 -6.87
C VAL A 144 1.00 13.27 -8.21
N VAL A 145 0.34 12.18 -8.59
CA VAL A 145 -0.39 12.07 -9.84
C VAL A 145 -1.89 12.01 -9.55
N VAL A 146 -2.69 12.80 -10.26
CA VAL A 146 -4.10 13.02 -9.95
C VAL A 146 -4.98 12.85 -11.18
N GLY A 147 -5.90 11.89 -11.13
CA GLY A 147 -6.91 11.65 -12.15
C GLY A 147 -8.03 12.69 -12.18
N MET A 148 -8.50 13.03 -13.39
CA MET A 148 -9.59 13.96 -13.66
C MET A 148 -10.46 13.45 -14.83
N PRO A 149 -11.19 12.33 -14.68
CA PRO A 149 -11.90 11.70 -15.79
C PRO A 149 -13.05 12.56 -16.37
N GLY A 150 -13.51 13.58 -15.66
CA GLY A 150 -14.55 14.50 -16.13
C GLY A 150 -14.07 15.65 -17.01
N GLU A 151 -12.75 15.84 -17.11
CA GLU A 151 -12.11 17.00 -17.76
C GLU A 151 -12.53 17.17 -19.23
N ASP A 152 -12.92 18.41 -19.59
CA ASP A 152 -13.62 18.73 -20.83
C ASP A 152 -12.88 19.67 -21.81
N ALA A 153 -11.60 20.00 -21.57
CA ALA A 153 -10.83 20.98 -22.37
C ALA A 153 -10.80 20.73 -23.89
N LEU A 154 -11.06 19.51 -24.37
CA LEU A 154 -11.06 19.16 -25.80
C LEU A 154 -12.46 19.13 -26.45
N ALA A 155 -13.43 19.89 -25.89
CA ALA A 155 -14.83 19.96 -26.37
C ALA A 155 -15.64 18.65 -26.19
N GLY A 156 -15.16 17.77 -25.31
CA GLY A 156 -15.82 16.59 -24.76
C GLY A 156 -15.06 16.14 -23.52
N GLN A 157 -15.71 15.39 -22.62
CA GLN A 157 -15.16 14.90 -21.34
C GLN A 157 -14.08 13.82 -21.58
N CYS A 158 -13.00 14.14 -22.28
CA CYS A 158 -11.94 13.21 -22.64
C CYS A 158 -11.16 12.70 -21.42
N GLY A 159 -11.28 13.38 -20.28
CA GLY A 159 -10.50 13.11 -19.08
C GLY A 159 -9.08 13.67 -19.19
N GLY A 160 -8.34 13.62 -18.08
CA GLY A 160 -6.98 14.12 -17.97
C GLY A 160 -6.31 13.70 -16.67
N VAL A 161 -5.01 13.95 -16.57
CA VAL A 161 -4.21 13.69 -15.38
C VAL A 161 -3.38 14.93 -15.05
N LEU A 162 -3.22 15.25 -13.78
CA LEU A 162 -2.27 16.27 -13.30
C LEU A 162 -1.07 15.59 -12.66
N VAL A 163 0.11 16.16 -12.86
CA VAL A 163 1.34 15.80 -12.15
C VAL A 163 1.72 16.98 -11.27
N PHE A 164 1.88 16.72 -9.99
CA PHE A 164 2.36 17.65 -8.99
C PHE A 164 3.72 17.19 -8.49
N VAL A 165 4.63 18.13 -8.29
CA VAL A 165 5.95 17.86 -7.71
C VAL A 165 6.18 18.76 -6.51
N ARG A 166 6.90 18.25 -5.52
CA ARG A 166 7.27 18.97 -4.30
C ARG A 166 8.62 19.64 -4.51
N GLU A 167 8.61 20.95 -4.71
CA GLU A 167 9.83 21.74 -4.91
C GLU A 167 10.05 22.67 -3.71
N SER A 168 11.18 22.51 -3.02
CA SER A 168 11.55 23.35 -1.86
C SER A 168 10.45 23.43 -0.78
N GLY A 169 9.76 22.31 -0.52
CA GLY A 169 8.67 22.22 0.46
C GLY A 169 7.34 22.82 0.00
N SER A 170 7.15 23.04 -1.30
CA SER A 170 5.87 23.50 -1.88
C SER A 170 5.47 22.68 -3.09
N TRP A 171 4.19 22.33 -3.16
CA TRP A 171 3.63 21.57 -4.27
C TRP A 171 3.33 22.49 -5.47
N THR A 172 3.86 22.15 -6.64
CA THR A 172 3.63 22.86 -7.91
C THR A 172 3.03 21.90 -8.94
N GLN A 173 2.12 22.38 -9.79
CA GLN A 173 1.57 21.57 -10.89
C GLN A 173 2.58 21.58 -12.04
N GLU A 174 3.37 20.52 -12.19
CA GLU A 174 4.38 20.41 -13.25
C GLU A 174 3.74 20.20 -14.63
N ALA A 175 2.76 19.29 -14.70
CA ALA A 175 2.20 18.88 -15.98
C ALA A 175 0.70 18.60 -15.92
N ARG A 176 0.11 18.61 -17.12
CA ARG A 176 -1.24 18.14 -17.39
C ARG A 176 -1.17 17.17 -18.57
N LEU A 177 -1.47 15.91 -18.31
CA LEU A 177 -1.38 14.82 -19.27
C LEU A 177 -2.74 14.56 -19.90
N MET A 178 -2.74 14.37 -21.21
CA MET A 178 -3.94 14.13 -22.01
C MET A 178 -3.65 12.98 -22.98
N ALA A 179 -4.68 12.21 -23.34
CA ALA A 179 -4.53 11.10 -24.28
C ALA A 179 -4.13 11.57 -25.69
N GLY A 180 -4.26 12.86 -26.01
CA GLY A 180 -3.90 13.49 -27.30
C GLY A 180 -5.12 13.82 -28.17
N ASP A 181 -4.87 14.26 -29.41
CA ASP A 181 -5.90 14.72 -30.36
C ASP A 181 -6.84 13.60 -30.88
N GLU A 182 -6.50 12.34 -30.61
CA GLU A 182 -7.32 11.16 -30.94
C GLU A 182 -8.37 10.85 -29.86
N ALA A 183 -8.34 11.55 -28.71
CA ALA A 183 -9.28 11.33 -27.63
C ALA A 183 -10.71 11.58 -28.13
N ALA A 184 -11.52 10.53 -28.17
CA ALA A 184 -12.93 10.70 -28.47
C ALA A 184 -13.59 11.48 -27.32
N THR A 185 -14.77 12.03 -27.58
CA THR A 185 -15.57 12.56 -26.49
C THR A 185 -15.87 11.42 -25.51
N ARG A 186 -15.44 11.54 -24.24
CA ARG A 186 -15.73 10.59 -23.15
C ARG A 186 -14.84 9.34 -23.04
N ASP A 187 -13.54 9.46 -23.31
CA ASP A 187 -12.59 8.38 -23.03
C ASP A 187 -12.33 8.17 -21.53
N HIS A 188 -12.60 9.19 -20.71
CA HIS A 188 -12.43 9.20 -19.25
C HIS A 188 -10.99 8.89 -18.81
N LEU A 189 -9.99 9.47 -19.48
CA LEU A 189 -8.60 9.35 -19.04
C LEU A 189 -8.45 9.82 -17.59
N GLY A 190 -7.70 9.07 -16.79
CA GLY A 190 -7.50 9.35 -15.38
C GLY A 190 -8.56 8.73 -14.47
N THR A 191 -9.37 7.78 -14.98
CA THR A 191 -10.18 6.92 -14.09
C THR A 191 -9.29 6.17 -13.11
N ALA A 192 -8.14 5.66 -13.58
CA ALA A 192 -7.09 5.11 -12.75
C ALA A 192 -5.74 5.72 -13.15
N VAL A 193 -4.83 5.90 -12.18
CA VAL A 193 -3.48 6.40 -12.39
C VAL A 193 -2.50 5.56 -11.56
N ALA A 194 -1.28 5.40 -12.06
CA ALA A 194 -0.15 4.84 -11.33
C ALA A 194 1.13 5.59 -11.71
N VAL A 195 2.04 5.78 -10.75
CA VAL A 195 3.38 6.36 -10.94
C VAL A 195 4.46 5.37 -10.49
N ASP A 196 5.64 5.43 -11.08
CA ASP A 196 6.78 4.63 -10.62
C ASP A 196 7.47 5.27 -9.42
N ASP A 197 8.35 4.51 -8.76
CA ASP A 197 9.01 4.96 -7.52
C ASP A 197 9.90 6.19 -7.75
N ALA A 198 10.37 6.39 -8.97
CA ALA A 198 11.19 7.53 -9.37
C ALA A 198 10.37 8.79 -9.72
N GLY A 199 9.04 8.69 -9.86
CA GLY A 199 8.22 9.83 -10.29
C GLY A 199 8.41 10.22 -11.76
N GLU A 200 8.98 9.35 -12.58
CA GLU A 200 9.37 9.63 -13.97
C GLU A 200 8.41 9.04 -15.01
N ARG A 201 7.54 8.11 -14.59
CA ARG A 201 6.61 7.44 -15.49
C ARG A 201 5.22 7.38 -14.90
N VAL A 202 4.23 7.70 -15.73
CA VAL A 202 2.81 7.63 -15.37
C VAL A 202 2.06 6.72 -16.32
N VAL A 203 1.27 5.82 -15.75
CA VAL A 203 0.25 5.05 -16.49
C VAL A 203 -1.13 5.58 -16.12
N ALA A 204 -1.95 5.88 -17.12
CA ALA A 204 -3.30 6.41 -16.91
C ALA A 204 -4.34 5.61 -17.68
N GLY A 205 -5.33 5.10 -16.98
CA GLY A 205 -6.46 4.35 -17.51
C GLY A 205 -7.52 5.24 -18.17
N ALA A 206 -8.10 4.75 -19.27
CA ALA A 206 -9.17 5.37 -20.03
C ALA A 206 -10.18 4.29 -20.46
N PRO A 207 -11.04 3.82 -19.55
CA PRO A 207 -11.92 2.65 -19.76
C PRO A 207 -12.98 2.83 -20.85
N ALA A 208 -13.20 4.07 -21.30
CA ALA A 208 -14.11 4.39 -22.38
C ALA A 208 -13.40 4.77 -23.69
N ALA A 209 -12.07 4.60 -23.77
CA ALA A 209 -11.30 4.86 -24.98
C ALA A 209 -11.81 4.05 -26.20
N ASP A 210 -11.61 4.64 -27.38
CA ASP A 210 -12.04 4.15 -28.69
C ASP A 210 -13.56 4.06 -28.89
N ALA A 211 -14.32 4.86 -28.13
CA ALA A 211 -15.78 4.94 -28.19
C ALA A 211 -16.33 5.45 -29.54
N THR A 212 -16.29 4.64 -30.61
CA THR A 212 -17.42 4.36 -31.52
C THR A 212 -17.04 3.31 -32.58
N PRO A 213 -17.76 2.18 -32.70
CA PRO A 213 -18.91 1.77 -31.88
C PRO A 213 -18.55 1.03 -30.58
N ALA A 214 -17.27 0.90 -30.18
CA ALA A 214 -16.85 0.00 -29.11
C ALA A 214 -16.04 0.69 -28.00
N ARG A 215 -16.53 0.67 -26.75
CA ARG A 215 -15.80 1.08 -25.55
C ARG A 215 -14.84 -0.03 -25.13
N THR A 216 -13.79 -0.27 -25.91
CA THR A 216 -12.80 -1.32 -25.58
C THR A 216 -11.95 -0.91 -24.39
N GLY A 217 -11.74 0.41 -24.20
CA GLY A 217 -10.85 0.95 -23.20
C GLY A 217 -9.37 0.86 -23.61
N ALA A 218 -8.53 1.58 -22.89
CA ALA A 218 -7.07 1.55 -23.02
C ALA A 218 -6.41 2.11 -21.74
N ALA A 219 -5.10 1.92 -21.61
CA ALA A 219 -4.26 2.73 -20.74
C ALA A 219 -3.21 3.48 -21.58
N TYR A 220 -2.66 4.57 -21.05
CA TYR A 220 -1.68 5.40 -21.72
C TYR A 220 -0.45 5.58 -20.83
N VAL A 221 0.74 5.47 -21.42
CA VAL A 221 2.01 5.68 -20.72
C VAL A 221 2.55 7.05 -21.07
N PHE A 222 2.99 7.78 -20.06
CA PHE A 222 3.64 9.07 -20.16
C PHE A 222 4.99 9.00 -19.47
N ASP A 223 6.03 9.45 -20.17
CA ASP A 223 7.38 9.52 -19.63
C ASP A 223 7.78 10.99 -19.44
N ARG A 224 8.40 11.26 -18.29
CA ARG A 224 9.09 12.50 -17.99
C ARG A 224 10.43 12.50 -18.71
N THR A 225 10.75 13.64 -19.31
CA THR A 225 12.04 13.89 -19.91
C THR A 225 12.53 15.23 -19.45
N GLU A 226 13.77 15.27 -18.95
CA GLU A 226 14.43 16.51 -18.61
C GLU A 226 15.09 17.12 -19.84
N ASP A 227 14.86 18.41 -20.05
CA ASP A 227 15.65 19.18 -21.00
C ASP A 227 17.05 19.49 -20.43
N SER A 228 17.96 19.88 -21.31
CA SER A 228 19.34 20.20 -20.91
C SER A 228 19.48 21.43 -20.02
N ASP A 229 18.40 22.20 -19.85
CA ASP A 229 18.32 23.41 -19.05
C ASP A 229 17.62 23.18 -17.69
N GLY A 230 17.26 21.92 -17.37
CA GLY A 230 16.63 21.51 -16.11
C GLY A 230 15.10 21.66 -16.08
N GLY A 231 14.45 21.87 -17.24
CA GLY A 231 13.01 21.86 -17.40
C GLY A 231 12.48 20.45 -17.67
N ALA A 232 11.49 20.02 -16.90
CA ALA A 232 10.83 18.73 -17.13
C ALA A 232 9.70 18.85 -18.17
N SER A 233 9.57 17.85 -19.03
CA SER A 233 8.49 17.74 -20.00
C SER A 233 7.96 16.32 -20.06
N TRP A 234 6.64 16.20 -20.11
CA TRP A 234 5.95 14.91 -20.17
C TRP A 234 5.44 14.64 -21.57
N SER A 235 5.67 13.41 -22.05
CA SER A 235 5.19 12.99 -23.36
C SER A 235 4.55 11.61 -23.31
N ARG A 236 3.44 11.44 -24.04
CA ARG A 236 2.80 10.14 -24.21
C ARG A 236 3.67 9.24 -25.09
N THR A 237 4.14 8.12 -24.55
CA THR A 237 5.04 7.18 -25.25
C THR A 237 4.35 5.91 -25.70
N ALA A 238 3.26 5.48 -25.05
CA ALA A 238 2.51 4.30 -25.45
C ALA A 238 0.99 4.40 -25.20
N LYS A 239 0.25 3.52 -25.89
CA LYS A 239 -1.16 3.18 -25.66
C LYS A 239 -1.26 1.67 -25.48
N LEU A 240 -1.66 1.23 -24.29
CA LEU A 240 -1.79 -0.16 -23.91
C LEU A 240 -3.24 -0.63 -24.17
N GLN A 241 -3.40 -1.66 -24.99
CA GLN A 241 -4.70 -2.21 -25.35
C GLN A 241 -4.70 -3.73 -25.22
N LEU A 242 -5.83 -4.31 -24.80
CA LEU A 242 -5.97 -5.75 -24.82
C LEU A 242 -5.89 -6.25 -26.28
N PRO A 243 -5.11 -7.31 -26.57
CA PRO A 243 -4.98 -7.84 -27.94
C PRO A 243 -6.31 -8.27 -28.58
N ASP A 244 -7.22 -8.80 -27.76
CA ASP A 244 -8.55 -9.27 -28.17
C ASP A 244 -9.69 -8.33 -27.68
N GLY A 245 -9.36 -7.05 -27.48
CA GLY A 245 -10.28 -6.05 -26.95
C GLY A 245 -11.60 -5.96 -27.71
N SER A 246 -12.70 -6.07 -26.96
CA SER A 246 -14.08 -6.06 -27.42
C SER A 246 -14.86 -4.91 -26.79
N ALA A 247 -16.04 -4.61 -27.37
CA ALA A 247 -16.87 -3.54 -26.85
C ALA A 247 -17.30 -3.84 -25.41
N ASP A 248 -17.18 -2.84 -24.54
CA ASP A 248 -17.54 -2.90 -23.12
C ASP A 248 -16.58 -3.76 -22.27
N ASP A 249 -15.36 -4.00 -22.74
CA ASP A 249 -14.31 -4.66 -21.96
C ASP A 249 -13.77 -3.79 -20.80
N HIS A 250 -13.87 -2.47 -20.95
CA HIS A 250 -13.44 -1.49 -19.95
C HIS A 250 -11.95 -1.59 -19.58
N ALA A 251 -11.08 -1.81 -20.56
CA ALA A 251 -9.64 -1.85 -20.33
C ALA A 251 -9.12 -0.51 -19.77
N GLY A 252 -8.35 -0.55 -18.69
CA GLY A 252 -7.88 0.65 -18.00
C GLY A 252 -8.85 1.17 -16.95
N GLU A 253 -9.84 0.38 -16.53
CA GLU A 253 -10.64 0.67 -15.33
C GLU A 253 -9.75 0.66 -14.07
N SER A 254 -8.77 -0.24 -14.03
CA SER A 254 -7.67 -0.24 -13.06
C SER A 254 -6.33 -0.34 -13.77
N VAL A 255 -5.31 0.29 -13.20
CA VAL A 255 -3.92 0.19 -13.64
C VAL A 255 -3.02 0.07 -12.42
N SER A 256 -1.88 -0.60 -12.57
CA SER A 256 -0.78 -0.56 -11.59
C SER A 256 0.55 -0.62 -12.33
N LEU A 257 1.59 -0.07 -11.73
CA LEU A 257 2.94 0.03 -12.30
C LEU A 257 3.94 -0.48 -11.27
N SER A 258 4.98 -1.19 -11.73
CA SER A 258 6.07 -1.62 -10.85
C SER A 258 6.96 -0.45 -10.44
N ALA A 259 7.64 -0.60 -9.31
CA ALA A 259 8.59 0.38 -8.76
C ALA A 259 9.61 0.90 -9.79
N ASP A 260 10.16 -0.01 -10.60
CA ASP A 260 11.12 0.31 -11.66
C ASP A 260 10.49 0.91 -12.93
N GLY A 261 9.18 1.11 -12.94
CA GLY A 261 8.43 1.62 -14.08
C GLY A 261 8.37 0.66 -15.28
N ALA A 262 8.89 -0.57 -15.19
CA ALA A 262 9.08 -1.44 -16.35
C ALA A 262 7.88 -2.34 -16.65
N THR A 263 6.99 -2.59 -15.69
CA THR A 263 5.83 -3.49 -15.82
C THR A 263 4.54 -2.77 -15.46
N ALA A 264 3.60 -2.71 -16.40
CA ALA A 264 2.26 -2.17 -16.17
C ALA A 264 1.20 -3.28 -16.26
N LEU A 265 0.26 -3.28 -15.32
CA LEU A 265 -0.95 -4.10 -15.39
C LEU A 265 -2.14 -3.23 -15.76
N VAL A 266 -3.02 -3.77 -16.61
CA VAL A 266 -4.24 -3.11 -17.06
C VAL A 266 -5.42 -4.05 -16.84
N GLY A 267 -6.32 -3.67 -15.94
CA GLY A 267 -7.56 -4.38 -15.67
C GLY A 267 -8.66 -4.06 -16.70
N ALA A 268 -9.42 -5.08 -17.07
CA ALA A 268 -10.55 -5.03 -17.99
C ALA A 268 -11.70 -5.87 -17.43
N PRO A 269 -12.41 -5.38 -16.39
CA PRO A 269 -13.43 -6.17 -15.68
C PRO A 269 -14.65 -6.52 -16.54
N GLY A 270 -14.90 -5.79 -17.64
CA GLY A 270 -15.98 -6.10 -18.57
C GLY A 270 -15.63 -7.19 -19.59
N ALA A 271 -14.34 -7.52 -19.74
CA ALA A 271 -13.87 -8.50 -20.72
C ALA A 271 -14.39 -9.91 -20.40
N ALA A 272 -14.40 -10.77 -21.43
CA ALA A 272 -14.87 -12.15 -21.32
C ALA A 272 -16.30 -12.26 -20.73
N ASP A 273 -17.23 -11.49 -21.28
CA ASP A 273 -18.64 -11.44 -20.85
C ASP A 273 -18.80 -11.05 -19.36
N GLY A 274 -17.95 -10.15 -18.87
CA GLY A 274 -17.94 -9.66 -17.47
C GLY A 274 -17.21 -10.59 -16.49
N ALA A 275 -16.60 -11.67 -16.95
CA ALA A 275 -15.72 -12.47 -16.10
C ALA A 275 -14.50 -11.64 -15.66
N GLY A 276 -13.96 -10.84 -16.59
CA GLY A 276 -12.86 -9.92 -16.36
C GLY A 276 -11.49 -10.51 -16.71
N VAL A 277 -10.59 -9.61 -17.10
CA VAL A 277 -9.22 -9.92 -17.53
C VAL A 277 -8.26 -8.89 -16.95
N VAL A 278 -7.04 -9.31 -16.62
CA VAL A 278 -5.89 -8.42 -16.37
C VAL A 278 -4.82 -8.71 -17.40
N ALA A 279 -4.31 -7.69 -18.07
CA ALA A 279 -3.24 -7.79 -19.05
C ALA A 279 -1.96 -7.13 -18.54
N ALA A 280 -0.81 -7.78 -18.73
CA ALA A 280 0.50 -7.25 -18.36
C ALA A 280 1.29 -6.80 -19.59
N PHE A 281 1.95 -5.66 -19.46
CA PHE A 281 2.77 -5.01 -20.49
C PHE A 281 4.14 -4.68 -19.92
N THR A 282 5.19 -4.77 -20.74
CA THR A 282 6.56 -4.42 -20.34
C THR A 282 7.16 -3.37 -21.24
N GLU A 283 7.93 -2.45 -20.67
CA GLU A 283 8.61 -1.37 -21.40
C GLU A 283 9.48 -1.88 -22.58
N ASP A 284 9.78 -0.97 -23.52
CA ASP A 284 10.61 -1.23 -24.71
C ASP A 284 10.15 -2.45 -25.55
N PRO A 285 8.96 -2.40 -26.20
CA PRO A 285 8.17 -1.21 -26.52
C PRO A 285 6.74 -1.20 -25.94
N TRP A 286 6.54 -1.57 -24.67
CA TRP A 286 5.19 -1.72 -24.08
C TRP A 286 4.36 -2.82 -24.75
N ASP A 287 5.01 -3.95 -25.04
CA ASP A 287 4.37 -5.10 -25.64
C ASP A 287 3.50 -5.84 -24.61
N HIS A 288 2.34 -6.34 -25.07
CA HIS A 288 1.55 -7.29 -24.29
C HIS A 288 2.35 -8.58 -24.09
N VAL A 289 2.49 -8.99 -22.83
CA VAL A 289 3.20 -10.23 -22.47
C VAL A 289 2.23 -11.35 -22.17
N ARG A 290 1.21 -11.07 -21.35
CA ARG A 290 0.28 -12.07 -20.85
C ARG A 290 -1.04 -11.46 -20.39
N SER A 291 -2.08 -12.28 -20.39
CA SER A 291 -3.34 -11.99 -19.71
C SER A 291 -3.64 -13.08 -18.68
N ALA A 292 -4.16 -12.66 -17.53
CA ALA A 292 -4.86 -13.52 -16.58
C ALA A 292 -6.36 -13.32 -16.77
N GLU A 293 -7.06 -14.41 -17.00
CA GLU A 293 -8.52 -14.45 -17.00
C GLU A 293 -8.99 -14.81 -15.59
N ASN A 294 -10.19 -14.36 -15.24
CA ASN A 294 -10.86 -14.76 -14.01
C ASN A 294 -10.81 -16.30 -13.83
N PRO A 295 -10.35 -16.82 -12.68
CA PRO A 295 -10.32 -18.26 -12.43
C PRO A 295 -11.72 -18.88 -12.27
N THR A 296 -12.79 -18.07 -12.28
CA THR A 296 -14.19 -18.52 -12.22
C THR A 296 -14.91 -18.29 -13.56
N ASP A 297 -15.80 -19.20 -13.96
CA ASP A 297 -16.64 -19.05 -15.17
C ASP A 297 -17.81 -18.06 -14.98
N ALA A 298 -17.79 -17.25 -13.91
CA ALA A 298 -18.85 -16.32 -13.56
C ALA A 298 -18.45 -14.88 -13.92
N ALA A 299 -19.44 -14.04 -14.21
CA ALA A 299 -19.22 -12.60 -14.25
C ALA A 299 -18.82 -12.15 -12.84
N ALA A 300 -17.53 -11.86 -12.65
CA ALA A 300 -16.91 -11.58 -11.35
C ALA A 300 -16.14 -10.26 -11.33
N ALA A 301 -16.10 -9.55 -12.47
CA ALA A 301 -15.37 -8.30 -12.64
C ALA A 301 -13.87 -8.44 -12.25
N PHE A 302 -13.21 -9.53 -12.68
CA PHE A 302 -11.78 -9.71 -12.43
C PHE A 302 -10.95 -8.60 -13.09
N GLY A 303 -10.03 -8.01 -12.33
CA GLY A 303 -9.30 -6.82 -12.74
C GLY A 303 -10.01 -5.51 -12.38
N SER A 304 -11.03 -5.51 -11.52
CA SER A 304 -11.57 -4.26 -10.96
C SER A 304 -10.56 -3.51 -10.08
N ALA A 305 -9.62 -4.21 -9.46
CA ALA A 305 -8.48 -3.62 -8.75
C ALA A 305 -7.23 -4.48 -8.99
N THR A 306 -6.08 -3.81 -9.13
CA THR A 306 -4.77 -4.44 -9.34
C THR A 306 -3.71 -3.67 -8.56
N ALA A 307 -2.81 -4.38 -7.91
CA ALA A 307 -1.58 -3.82 -7.34
C ALA A 307 -0.38 -4.69 -7.77
N THR A 308 0.79 -4.09 -7.98
CA THR A 308 2.02 -4.81 -8.37
C THR A 308 3.23 -4.13 -7.77
N ASN A 309 4.21 -4.92 -7.33
CA ASN A 309 5.57 -4.45 -7.01
C ASN A 309 6.58 -4.92 -8.07
N GLY A 310 6.11 -5.53 -9.16
CA GLY A 310 6.92 -6.12 -10.23
C GLY A 310 7.20 -7.62 -10.05
N THR A 311 7.41 -8.10 -8.82
CA THR A 311 7.64 -9.54 -8.55
C THR A 311 6.34 -10.29 -8.31
N ASP A 312 5.42 -9.65 -7.61
CA ASP A 312 4.10 -10.15 -7.24
C ASP A 312 3.03 -9.13 -7.57
N SER A 313 1.79 -9.61 -7.65
CA SER A 313 0.64 -8.77 -7.95
C SER A 313 -0.58 -9.29 -7.22
N VAL A 314 -1.42 -8.37 -6.73
CA VAL A 314 -2.72 -8.68 -6.14
C VAL A 314 -3.79 -8.31 -7.15
N LEU A 315 -4.60 -9.30 -7.55
CA LEU A 315 -5.67 -9.13 -8.53
C LEU A 315 -7.02 -9.49 -7.91
N CYS A 316 -8.00 -8.61 -8.12
CA CYS A 316 -9.30 -8.70 -7.45
C CYS A 316 -10.46 -8.95 -8.44
N ALA A 317 -11.47 -9.67 -7.96
CA ALA A 317 -12.76 -9.92 -8.60
C ALA A 317 -13.88 -9.74 -7.57
N PRO A 318 -14.35 -8.51 -7.34
CA PRO A 318 -15.31 -8.22 -6.27
C PRO A 318 -16.67 -8.89 -6.50
N GLU A 319 -17.09 -9.12 -7.74
CA GLU A 319 -18.39 -9.73 -8.02
C GLU A 319 -18.36 -11.27 -8.00
N ALA A 320 -17.24 -11.88 -7.62
CA ALA A 320 -17.14 -13.33 -7.53
C ALA A 320 -18.16 -13.89 -6.51
N PRO A 321 -18.86 -15.00 -6.82
CA PRO A 321 -19.77 -15.62 -5.88
C PRO A 321 -19.02 -16.09 -4.64
N ALA A 322 -19.73 -16.18 -3.50
CA ALA A 322 -19.18 -16.77 -2.27
C ALA A 322 -18.58 -18.15 -2.57
N SER A 323 -17.37 -18.42 -2.07
CA SER A 323 -16.74 -19.72 -2.26
C SER A 323 -17.55 -20.79 -1.52
N ASP A 324 -18.03 -21.80 -2.25
CA ASP A 324 -18.63 -23.01 -1.66
C ASP A 324 -17.52 -23.69 -0.83
N SER A 325 -17.54 -23.51 0.49
CA SER A 325 -16.67 -24.29 1.38
C SER A 325 -17.01 -25.75 1.11
N GLY A 326 -16.03 -26.54 0.68
CA GLY A 326 -16.22 -27.88 0.09
C GLY A 326 -16.80 -28.98 1.00
N GLU A 327 -17.76 -28.67 1.87
CA GLU A 327 -18.47 -29.62 2.71
C GLU A 327 -19.80 -30.04 2.07
N SER A 328 -19.78 -31.26 1.53
CA SER A 328 -20.88 -32.20 1.32
C SER A 328 -22.26 -31.67 0.91
N GLU A 329 -22.69 -32.13 -0.27
CA GLU A 329 -24.03 -32.11 -0.87
C GLU A 329 -25.13 -32.76 0.00
N THR A 330 -25.49 -32.18 1.15
CA THR A 330 -26.74 -32.52 1.87
C THR A 330 -27.20 -31.37 2.77
N ASP A 331 -27.64 -30.26 2.17
CA ASP A 331 -28.81 -29.42 2.58
C ASP A 331 -28.69 -28.08 1.86
N SER A 332 -29.74 -27.65 1.16
CA SER A 332 -29.71 -26.56 0.19
C SER A 332 -30.37 -25.27 0.71
N SER A 333 -30.31 -25.00 2.01
CA SER A 333 -30.81 -23.75 2.61
C SER A 333 -29.73 -22.86 3.24
N ASP A 334 -28.54 -23.39 3.53
CA ASP A 334 -27.54 -22.69 4.37
C ASP A 334 -26.26 -22.29 3.58
N ARG A 335 -26.29 -22.36 2.24
CA ARG A 335 -25.11 -22.22 1.36
C ARG A 335 -24.63 -20.79 1.06
N ALA A 336 -24.94 -19.79 1.88
CA ALA A 336 -24.40 -18.45 1.69
C ALA A 336 -24.27 -17.71 3.04
N SER A 337 -23.21 -18.01 3.80
CA SER A 337 -22.95 -17.34 5.08
C SER A 337 -21.59 -16.63 5.16
N GLY A 338 -20.80 -16.61 4.08
CA GLY A 338 -19.49 -15.93 4.03
C GLY A 338 -19.48 -14.74 3.06
N PRO A 339 -18.45 -13.88 3.10
CA PRO A 339 -18.29 -12.77 2.18
C PRO A 339 -18.21 -13.25 0.72
N THR A 340 -18.65 -12.40 -0.21
CA THR A 340 -18.47 -12.60 -1.66
C THR A 340 -17.17 -11.93 -2.11
N GLY A 341 -16.79 -12.14 -3.37
CA GLY A 341 -15.59 -11.56 -3.95
C GLY A 341 -14.36 -12.46 -3.85
N TYR A 342 -13.31 -12.04 -4.53
CA TYR A 342 -12.05 -12.75 -4.67
C TYR A 342 -10.89 -11.76 -4.70
N ALA A 343 -9.83 -12.09 -3.98
CA ALA A 343 -8.51 -11.52 -4.16
C ALA A 343 -7.49 -12.66 -4.20
N GLY A 344 -6.47 -12.51 -5.02
CA GLY A 344 -5.40 -13.49 -5.14
C GLY A 344 -4.07 -12.85 -5.48
N VAL A 345 -3.00 -13.50 -5.05
CA VAL A 345 -1.63 -13.17 -5.40
C VAL A 345 -1.24 -13.95 -6.65
N PHE A 346 -0.58 -13.26 -7.57
CA PHE A 346 -0.10 -13.76 -8.85
C PHE A 346 1.36 -13.34 -9.01
N GLY A 347 2.16 -14.16 -9.68
CA GLY A 347 3.57 -13.82 -9.89
C GLY A 347 3.70 -12.74 -10.96
N GLY A 348 4.04 -11.51 -10.56
CA GLY A 348 4.32 -10.30 -11.34
C GLY A 348 3.93 -10.36 -12.81
N ILE A 349 4.93 -10.25 -13.69
CA ILE A 349 4.71 -10.29 -15.15
C ILE A 349 4.18 -11.63 -15.68
N SER A 350 4.39 -12.72 -14.95
CA SER A 350 3.93 -14.05 -15.37
C SER A 350 2.42 -14.22 -15.22
N LEU A 351 1.79 -13.42 -14.36
CA LEU A 351 0.41 -13.54 -13.91
C LEU A 351 0.01 -14.99 -13.58
N ALA A 352 0.96 -15.80 -13.10
CA ALA A 352 0.70 -17.16 -12.69
C ALA A 352 0.04 -17.12 -11.30
N PRO A 353 -1.11 -17.79 -11.09
CA PRO A 353 -1.75 -17.81 -9.77
C PRO A 353 -0.80 -18.42 -8.74
N VAL A 354 -0.52 -17.66 -7.68
CA VAL A 354 0.29 -18.10 -6.53
C VAL A 354 -0.65 -18.62 -5.45
N GLN A 355 -1.52 -17.75 -4.95
CA GLN A 355 -2.40 -18.07 -3.83
C GLN A 355 -3.69 -17.23 -3.85
N ARG A 356 -4.82 -17.84 -3.48
CA ARG A 356 -6.04 -17.08 -3.14
C ARG A 356 -5.92 -16.57 -1.71
N LEU A 357 -6.22 -15.28 -1.50
CA LEU A 357 -6.28 -14.67 -0.18
C LEU A 357 -7.64 -14.99 0.46
N SER A 358 -7.61 -15.58 1.65
CA SER A 358 -8.81 -15.99 2.39
C SER A 358 -9.15 -14.95 3.44
N ALA A 359 -10.19 -14.15 3.19
CA ALA A 359 -10.70 -13.18 4.15
C ALA A 359 -11.53 -13.89 5.23
N GLU A 360 -10.98 -13.96 6.43
CA GLU A 360 -11.58 -14.58 7.62
C GLU A 360 -12.18 -13.51 8.56
N GLY A 361 -13.32 -13.82 9.17
CA GLY A 361 -14.02 -12.89 10.09
C GLY A 361 -14.92 -11.86 9.41
N GLY A 362 -15.12 -11.96 8.09
CA GLY A 362 -16.05 -11.10 7.34
C GLY A 362 -17.52 -11.49 7.48
N SER A 363 -18.42 -10.51 7.34
CA SER A 363 -19.86 -10.74 7.38
C SER A 363 -20.42 -11.20 6.02
N SER A 364 -21.58 -11.85 6.02
CA SER A 364 -22.23 -12.42 4.83
C SER A 364 -22.74 -11.38 3.79
N GLY A 365 -22.43 -10.10 3.96
CA GLY A 365 -22.75 -9.01 3.03
C GLY A 365 -21.52 -8.19 2.62
N GLU A 366 -20.32 -8.60 3.02
CA GLU A 366 -19.08 -7.99 2.57
C GLU A 366 -18.67 -8.53 1.21
N ARG A 367 -18.20 -7.62 0.36
CA ARG A 367 -17.66 -7.88 -0.97
C ARG A 367 -16.17 -7.59 -0.96
N VAL A 368 -15.38 -8.64 -0.87
CA VAL A 368 -13.91 -8.60 -0.80
C VAL A 368 -13.31 -8.30 -2.17
N GLY A 369 -12.20 -7.57 -2.19
CA GLY A 369 -11.48 -7.23 -3.42
C GLY A 369 -12.08 -6.03 -4.13
N THR A 370 -12.67 -5.08 -3.39
CA THR A 370 -13.08 -3.79 -3.96
C THR A 370 -11.91 -2.88 -4.27
N ASP A 371 -10.81 -3.05 -3.53
CA ASP A 371 -9.53 -2.40 -3.78
C ASP A 371 -8.40 -3.26 -3.20
N ALA A 372 -7.17 -3.03 -3.64
CA ALA A 372 -6.01 -3.74 -3.14
C ALA A 372 -4.74 -2.88 -3.17
N ALA A 373 -3.89 -3.08 -2.17
CA ALA A 373 -2.55 -2.52 -2.11
C ALA A 373 -1.53 -3.64 -1.80
N LEU A 374 -0.31 -3.49 -2.31
CA LEU A 374 0.80 -4.40 -2.10
C LEU A 374 2.02 -3.56 -1.71
N ALA A 375 2.67 -3.90 -0.61
CA ALA A 375 3.89 -3.23 -0.17
C ALA A 375 5.05 -3.51 -1.14
N THR A 376 5.97 -2.55 -1.26
CA THR A 376 7.10 -2.60 -2.20
C THR A 376 8.02 -3.79 -1.94
N ASP A 377 8.17 -4.20 -0.68
CA ASP A 377 8.93 -5.41 -0.27
C ASP A 377 8.27 -6.73 -0.71
N GLY A 378 6.97 -6.71 -1.01
CA GLY A 378 6.18 -7.90 -1.35
C GLY A 378 5.77 -8.74 -0.15
N ASP A 379 5.94 -8.23 1.07
CA ASP A 379 5.70 -8.97 2.29
C ASP A 379 4.33 -8.65 2.92
N CYS A 380 3.71 -7.51 2.56
CA CYS A 380 2.38 -7.14 3.02
C CYS A 380 1.42 -6.83 1.86
N ALA A 381 0.19 -7.33 1.95
CA ALA A 381 -0.90 -7.00 1.03
C ALA A 381 -2.16 -6.63 1.83
N VAL A 382 -2.85 -5.59 1.37
CA VAL A 382 -4.11 -5.13 1.96
C VAL A 382 -5.22 -5.27 0.94
N VAL A 383 -6.33 -5.89 1.34
CA VAL A 383 -7.52 -6.08 0.49
C VAL A 383 -8.72 -5.40 1.13
N GLY A 384 -9.29 -4.43 0.42
CA GLY A 384 -10.52 -3.76 0.83
C GLY A 384 -11.76 -4.64 0.63
N ALA A 385 -12.73 -4.50 1.53
CA ALA A 385 -14.03 -5.15 1.41
C ALA A 385 -15.16 -4.23 1.87
N VAL A 386 -15.97 -3.76 0.93
CA VAL A 386 -17.15 -2.96 1.27
C VAL A 386 -18.36 -3.84 1.60
N PHE A 387 -19.23 -3.36 2.47
CA PHE A 387 -20.50 -4.00 2.75
C PHE A 387 -21.60 -3.51 1.79
N ASP A 388 -22.26 -4.42 1.09
CA ASP A 388 -23.32 -4.14 0.10
C ASP A 388 -24.74 -4.38 0.63
N GLY A 389 -24.90 -4.78 1.89
CA GLY A 389 -26.23 -5.04 2.43
C GLY A 389 -27.13 -3.82 2.27
N ASP A 390 -28.25 -4.00 1.56
CA ASP A 390 -29.29 -3.01 1.42
C ASP A 390 -29.70 -2.53 2.82
N SER A 391 -29.36 -1.28 3.11
CA SER A 391 -29.93 -0.41 4.16
C SER A 391 -30.82 -1.13 5.18
N ALA A 392 -30.35 -1.26 6.43
CA ALA A 392 -31.14 -1.44 7.65
C ALA A 392 -32.67 -1.42 7.43
N SER A 393 -33.25 -2.54 6.99
CA SER A 393 -34.68 -2.76 7.19
C SER A 393 -34.81 -3.09 8.66
N GLY A 394 -35.07 -2.06 9.47
CA GLY A 394 -35.46 -2.23 10.85
C GLY A 394 -36.75 -3.07 10.91
N GLU A 395 -36.62 -4.39 10.92
CA GLU A 395 -37.60 -5.32 11.42
C GLU A 395 -36.84 -6.40 12.21
N GLY A 396 -37.04 -6.37 13.52
CA GLY A 396 -36.29 -7.19 14.46
C GLY A 396 -36.50 -8.69 14.26
N GLY A 397 -35.39 -9.41 14.21
CA GLY A 397 -35.27 -10.72 14.82
C GLY A 397 -34.55 -10.55 16.15
N GLY A 398 -35.31 -10.46 17.25
CA GLY A 398 -34.72 -10.40 18.57
C GLY A 398 -34.00 -11.69 18.90
N ASP A 399 -32.69 -11.63 19.08
CA ASP A 399 -32.03 -12.44 20.09
C ASP A 399 -31.35 -11.50 21.09
N SER A 400 -32.08 -11.17 22.15
CA SER A 400 -31.48 -10.64 23.37
C SER A 400 -30.81 -11.80 24.11
N GLY A 401 -29.62 -12.17 23.64
CA GLY A 401 -28.67 -13.01 24.36
C GLY A 401 -27.77 -12.15 25.25
N VAL A 402 -27.93 -12.30 26.56
CA VAL A 402 -27.21 -11.57 27.61
C VAL A 402 -25.74 -11.99 27.66
N GLY A 403 -24.84 -11.00 27.61
CA GLY A 403 -23.59 -10.94 28.39
C GLY A 403 -22.52 -11.99 28.10
N GLY A 404 -21.61 -11.63 27.19
CA GLY A 404 -20.24 -12.11 27.14
C GLY A 404 -19.35 -10.97 26.65
N GLU A 405 -18.55 -10.40 27.55
CA GLU A 405 -17.56 -9.38 27.23
C GLU A 405 -16.48 -10.02 26.34
N THR A 406 -16.55 -9.80 25.03
CA THR A 406 -15.41 -9.87 24.11
C THR A 406 -15.31 -8.49 23.46
N GLY A 407 -14.25 -7.76 23.77
CA GLY A 407 -14.10 -6.31 23.54
C GLY A 407 -13.91 -5.85 22.09
N ASN A 408 -14.49 -6.52 21.10
CA ASN A 408 -14.42 -6.09 19.71
C ASN A 408 -15.83 -5.68 19.26
N GLY A 409 -16.06 -4.38 19.14
CA GLY A 409 -17.35 -3.78 18.76
C GLY A 409 -17.76 -4.07 17.32
N GLU A 410 -18.15 -5.31 17.04
CA GLU A 410 -18.67 -5.74 15.74
C GLU A 410 -20.04 -5.14 15.49
N SER A 411 -20.09 -4.00 14.80
CA SER A 411 -21.25 -3.63 14.00
C SER A 411 -21.05 -4.22 12.60
N PRO A 412 -21.75 -5.29 12.22
CA PRO A 412 -21.45 -6.12 11.03
C PRO A 412 -21.76 -5.47 9.66
N SER A 413 -22.05 -4.17 9.62
CA SER A 413 -22.65 -3.47 8.47
C SER A 413 -21.76 -2.36 7.88
N THR A 414 -20.46 -2.35 8.15
CA THR A 414 -19.57 -1.22 7.80
C THR A 414 -18.60 -1.49 6.64
N GLY A 415 -18.29 -2.74 6.33
CA GLY A 415 -17.11 -3.14 5.54
C GLY A 415 -15.85 -3.29 6.40
N GLY A 416 -14.72 -3.63 5.78
CA GLY A 416 -13.44 -3.95 6.44
C GLY A 416 -12.25 -3.84 5.48
N ALA A 417 -11.03 -3.86 6.03
CA ALA A 417 -9.79 -4.08 5.28
C ALA A 417 -9.05 -5.28 5.85
N TYR A 418 -8.56 -6.16 4.99
CA TYR A 418 -7.90 -7.41 5.37
C TYR A 418 -6.42 -7.30 5.07
N VAL A 419 -5.59 -7.47 6.10
CA VAL A 419 -4.12 -7.41 5.99
C VAL A 419 -3.59 -8.83 5.92
N PHE A 420 -2.75 -9.08 4.93
CA PHE A 420 -2.09 -10.35 4.69
C PHE A 420 -0.59 -10.15 4.71
N ASP A 421 0.11 -11.01 5.43
CA ASP A 421 1.57 -11.03 5.43
C ASP A 421 2.07 -12.31 4.74
N SER A 422 3.14 -12.17 3.96
CA SER A 422 3.86 -13.24 3.29
C SER A 422 4.94 -13.81 4.20
N ARG A 423 4.97 -15.14 4.37
CA ARG A 423 6.05 -15.87 5.06
C ARG A 423 6.35 -17.18 4.36
N ASP A 424 7.62 -17.54 4.23
CA ASP A 424 8.09 -18.78 3.60
C ASP A 424 7.49 -19.03 2.19
N GLY A 425 7.16 -17.97 1.46
CA GLY A 425 6.52 -18.03 0.14
C GLY A 425 5.01 -18.35 0.16
N GLY A 426 4.34 -18.18 1.30
CA GLY A 426 2.89 -18.28 1.45
C GLY A 426 2.29 -17.08 2.17
N TRP A 427 1.05 -16.74 1.81
CA TRP A 427 0.31 -15.62 2.36
C TRP A 427 -0.67 -16.06 3.45
N SER A 428 -0.76 -15.29 4.53
CA SER A 428 -1.73 -15.53 5.61
C SER A 428 -2.35 -14.22 6.09
N GLN A 429 -3.63 -14.24 6.47
CA GLN A 429 -4.28 -13.07 7.05
C GLN A 429 -3.72 -12.84 8.46
N SER A 430 -3.15 -11.67 8.69
CA SER A 430 -2.66 -11.24 10.01
C SER A 430 -3.64 -10.36 10.75
N SER A 431 -4.47 -9.59 10.05
CA SER A 431 -5.42 -8.67 10.69
C SER A 431 -6.66 -8.40 9.84
N ARG A 432 -7.77 -8.07 10.51
CA ARG A 432 -8.96 -7.46 9.91
C ARG A 432 -9.17 -6.10 10.57
N LEU A 433 -8.95 -5.04 9.81
CA LEU A 433 -9.13 -3.66 10.25
C LEU A 433 -10.58 -3.23 10.06
N ALA A 434 -11.13 -2.57 11.08
CA ALA A 434 -12.49 -2.07 11.12
C ALA A 434 -12.49 -0.60 11.56
N PRO A 435 -13.49 0.20 11.17
CA PRO A 435 -13.53 1.61 11.55
C PRO A 435 -13.68 1.73 13.09
N PRO A 436 -12.93 2.64 13.74
CA PRO A 436 -12.98 2.82 15.19
C PRO A 436 -14.34 3.33 15.69
N GLU A 437 -15.11 3.98 14.82
CA GLU A 437 -16.50 4.37 15.07
C GLU A 437 -17.41 3.67 14.06
N SER A 438 -18.24 2.74 14.53
CA SER A 438 -19.17 2.01 13.65
C SER A 438 -20.42 2.84 13.35
N ALA A 439 -20.54 3.30 12.10
CA ALA A 439 -21.80 3.76 11.55
C ALA A 439 -22.27 2.78 10.46
N ASP A 440 -23.51 2.32 10.54
CA ASP A 440 -24.09 1.42 9.54
C ASP A 440 -23.92 1.97 8.11
N GLY A 441 -23.55 1.09 7.17
CA GLY A 441 -23.40 1.44 5.76
C GLY A 441 -22.14 2.23 5.45
N SER A 442 -21.12 2.20 6.31
CA SER A 442 -19.97 3.09 6.13
C SER A 442 -19.03 2.79 4.95
N GLN A 443 -19.29 1.75 4.13
CA GLN A 443 -18.45 1.40 2.97
C GLN A 443 -16.94 1.48 3.26
N PHE A 444 -16.54 1.14 4.48
CA PHE A 444 -15.16 1.08 4.89
C PHE A 444 -14.45 -0.01 4.10
N GLY A 445 -13.20 0.21 3.70
CA GLY A 445 -12.51 -0.68 2.77
C GLY A 445 -12.81 -0.40 1.30
N ARG A 446 -13.42 0.76 0.98
CA ARG A 446 -13.65 1.19 -0.42
C ARG A 446 -12.35 1.52 -1.14
N ALA A 447 -11.41 2.12 -0.42
CA ALA A 447 -10.05 2.40 -0.90
C ALA A 447 -9.07 1.97 0.18
N VAL A 448 -7.95 1.36 -0.20
CA VAL A 448 -6.90 0.92 0.73
C VAL A 448 -5.52 1.28 0.17
N ALA A 449 -4.61 1.65 1.06
CA ALA A 449 -3.19 1.83 0.73
C ALA A 449 -2.33 1.31 1.86
N THR A 450 -1.09 0.97 1.54
CA THR A 450 -0.10 0.56 2.54
C THR A 450 1.25 1.19 2.24
N GLY A 451 2.01 1.50 3.30
CA GLY A 451 3.36 2.05 3.24
C GLY A 451 4.17 1.58 4.45
N GLY A 452 5.48 1.85 4.43
CA GLY A 452 6.43 1.39 5.45
C GLY A 452 6.44 -0.13 5.57
N GLY A 453 6.52 -0.86 4.45
CA GLY A 453 6.52 -2.33 4.45
C GLY A 453 5.27 -2.99 5.05
N GLY A 454 4.13 -2.29 5.10
CA GLY A 454 2.92 -2.80 5.76
C GLY A 454 2.67 -2.28 7.17
N HIS A 455 3.56 -1.45 7.72
CA HIS A 455 3.41 -0.85 9.04
C HIS A 455 2.29 0.18 9.10
N VAL A 456 2.04 0.87 7.98
CA VAL A 456 0.96 1.84 7.86
C VAL A 456 -0.05 1.36 6.83
N VAL A 457 -1.32 1.38 7.22
CA VAL A 457 -2.45 1.06 6.35
C VAL A 457 -3.48 2.17 6.42
N ALA A 458 -3.76 2.81 5.28
CA ALA A 458 -4.83 3.80 5.17
C ALA A 458 -6.08 3.16 4.56
N VAL A 459 -7.25 3.45 5.14
CA VAL A 459 -8.53 2.89 4.68
C VAL A 459 -9.59 3.98 4.53
N GLY A 460 -10.15 4.07 3.34
CA GLY A 460 -11.23 4.99 3.00
C GLY A 460 -12.60 4.39 3.28
N GLY A 461 -13.54 5.26 3.67
CA GLY A 461 -14.95 4.91 3.86
C GLY A 461 -15.88 6.13 3.71
N ARG A 462 -17.19 5.88 3.71
CA ARG A 462 -18.23 6.90 3.90
C ARG A 462 -18.75 6.82 5.33
N ARG A 463 -18.99 7.90 6.05
CA ARG A 463 -19.83 7.86 7.26
C ARG A 463 -21.25 8.23 6.88
N GLN A 464 -22.20 7.31 7.08
CA GLN A 464 -23.61 7.64 6.91
C GLN A 464 -24.14 8.41 8.12
N ALA A 465 -24.96 9.43 7.87
CA ALA A 465 -25.53 10.25 8.93
C ALA A 465 -26.39 9.41 9.89
N THR A 466 -26.12 9.51 11.19
CA THR A 466 -26.94 8.87 12.23
C THR A 466 -28.32 9.52 12.23
N GLY A 467 -29.32 8.85 11.63
CA GLY A 467 -30.71 9.24 11.78
C GLY A 467 -31.10 9.10 13.25
N GLY A 468 -31.33 10.24 13.92
CA GLY A 468 -31.77 10.24 15.32
C GLY A 468 -32.98 9.33 15.49
N GLN A 469 -32.90 8.39 16.43
CA GLN A 469 -34.06 7.59 16.83
C GLN A 469 -35.22 8.55 17.10
N THR A 470 -36.33 8.35 16.39
CA THR A 470 -37.60 8.99 16.71
C THR A 470 -37.94 8.62 18.15
N ALA A 471 -37.69 9.55 19.08
CA ALA A 471 -38.33 9.51 20.38
C ALA A 471 -39.84 9.44 20.11
N THR A 472 -40.43 8.28 20.37
CA THR A 472 -41.88 8.12 20.31
C THR A 472 -42.45 9.00 21.40
N ALA A 473 -42.91 10.20 21.03
CA ALA A 473 -43.58 11.10 21.94
C ALA A 473 -44.84 10.38 22.45
N GLY A 474 -44.79 9.94 23.70
CA GLY A 474 -45.97 9.51 24.43
C GLY A 474 -47.02 10.61 24.33
N THR A 475 -48.22 10.24 23.89
CA THR A 475 -49.36 11.13 23.85
C THR A 475 -49.75 11.50 25.28
N ASP A 476 -49.26 12.63 25.77
CA ASP A 476 -49.78 13.23 27.00
C ASP A 476 -50.74 14.35 26.63
N THR A 477 -52.03 14.05 26.78
CA THR A 477 -53.13 14.99 26.64
C THR A 477 -53.14 15.94 27.84
N GLY A 478 -52.54 17.12 27.70
CA GLY A 478 -52.52 18.14 28.75
C GLY A 478 -52.49 19.57 28.20
N THR A 479 -53.53 20.33 28.49
CA THR A 479 -53.83 21.67 27.96
C THR A 479 -52.89 22.79 28.46
N GLY A 480 -52.24 23.53 27.56
CA GLY A 480 -51.54 24.78 27.90
C GLY A 480 -50.88 25.50 26.72
N THR A 481 -51.54 26.56 26.24
CA THR A 481 -51.11 27.72 25.39
C THR A 481 -49.77 27.74 24.62
N PRO A 482 -49.76 28.14 23.32
CA PRO A 482 -48.56 28.23 22.51
C PRO A 482 -47.82 29.57 22.71
N SER A 483 -46.51 29.54 22.90
CA SER A 483 -45.68 30.75 22.77
C SER A 483 -44.20 30.42 22.57
N SER A 484 -43.63 31.16 21.62
CA SER A 484 -42.22 31.24 21.18
C SER A 484 -41.74 30.15 20.20
N ALA A 485 -41.34 30.65 19.03
CA ALA A 485 -40.91 29.92 17.86
C ALA A 485 -39.58 29.21 18.10
N ALA A 486 -39.58 27.90 17.98
CA ALA A 486 -38.40 27.14 17.63
C ALA A 486 -38.19 27.27 16.12
N THR A 487 -37.29 28.14 15.68
CA THR A 487 -36.66 27.97 14.36
C THR A 487 -35.60 26.88 14.51
N GLY A 488 -36.06 25.63 14.57
CA GLY A 488 -35.19 24.49 14.37
C GLY A 488 -34.80 24.44 12.90
N THR A 489 -33.55 24.69 12.59
CA THR A 489 -32.92 24.16 11.38
C THR A 489 -32.95 22.64 11.47
N PRO A 490 -33.41 21.90 10.45
CA PRO A 490 -33.21 20.47 10.43
C PRO A 490 -31.73 20.21 10.20
N SER A 491 -30.98 19.80 11.23
CA SER A 491 -29.65 19.21 11.04
C SER A 491 -29.85 17.72 10.70
N SER A 492 -30.13 17.43 9.44
CA SER A 492 -29.59 16.19 8.88
C SER A 492 -28.10 16.47 8.67
N SER A 493 -27.21 15.91 9.49
CA SER A 493 -25.81 15.81 9.05
C SER A 493 -25.83 15.10 7.70
N ALA A 494 -25.15 15.63 6.70
CA ALA A 494 -24.96 14.91 5.44
C ALA A 494 -23.95 13.78 5.70
N ALA A 495 -23.99 12.70 4.91
CA ALA A 495 -22.92 11.70 4.93
C ALA A 495 -21.58 12.39 4.61
N THR A 496 -20.50 11.99 5.27
CA THR A 496 -19.16 12.56 5.10
C THR A 496 -18.15 11.45 4.84
N GLY A 497 -17.26 11.60 3.86
CA GLY A 497 -16.17 10.68 3.62
C GLY A 497 -15.14 10.73 4.74
N THR A 498 -14.50 9.61 5.03
CA THR A 498 -13.48 9.49 6.09
C THR A 498 -12.34 8.61 5.65
N VAL A 499 -11.16 8.90 6.17
CA VAL A 499 -9.98 8.03 6.08
C VAL A 499 -9.60 7.63 7.50
N THR A 500 -9.33 6.35 7.74
CA THR A 500 -8.71 5.89 8.97
C THR A 500 -7.34 5.34 8.63
N VAL A 501 -6.31 5.89 9.27
CA VAL A 501 -4.93 5.40 9.17
C VAL A 501 -4.66 4.51 10.37
N PHE A 502 -4.24 3.29 10.10
CA PHE A 502 -3.82 2.31 11.08
C PHE A 502 -2.31 2.20 11.05
N THR A 503 -1.70 2.21 12.23
CA THR A 503 -0.26 2.01 12.38
C THR A 503 -0.05 0.80 13.29
N ARG A 504 0.71 -0.19 12.81
CA ARG A 504 1.11 -1.36 13.61
C ARG A 504 1.90 -0.86 14.81
N GLU A 505 1.46 -1.20 16.02
CA GLU A 505 2.27 -0.94 17.20
C GLU A 505 3.46 -1.90 17.18
N SER A 506 4.67 -1.33 17.27
CA SER A 506 5.85 -2.11 17.61
C SER A 506 5.87 -2.28 19.12
N PRO A 507 5.99 -3.51 19.66
CA PRO A 507 6.25 -3.68 21.08
C PRO A 507 7.56 -2.96 21.42
N GLY A 508 7.65 -2.44 22.65
CA GLY A 508 8.92 -1.96 23.16
C GLY A 508 9.91 -3.12 23.19
N VAL A 509 10.90 -3.09 22.31
CA VAL A 509 12.02 -4.02 22.32
C VAL A 509 13.21 -3.30 22.92
N SER A 510 14.01 -4.01 23.71
CA SER A 510 15.27 -3.52 24.25
C SER A 510 16.39 -4.29 23.56
N ILE A 511 17.33 -3.57 22.95
CA ILE A 511 18.53 -4.17 22.36
C ILE A 511 19.77 -3.75 23.13
N ASP A 512 20.72 -4.68 23.25
CA ASP A 512 22.07 -4.43 23.74
C ASP A 512 23.08 -4.89 22.69
N ILE A 513 23.97 -3.99 22.28
CA ILE A 513 24.97 -4.26 21.24
C ILE A 513 26.25 -4.68 21.92
N GLU A 514 26.82 -5.81 21.52
CA GLU A 514 27.94 -6.45 22.20
C GLU A 514 27.64 -6.55 23.72
N PRO A 515 26.66 -7.37 24.15
CA PRO A 515 26.17 -7.39 25.54
C PRO A 515 27.25 -7.74 26.59
N ASP A 516 28.41 -8.26 26.14
CA ASP A 516 29.58 -8.54 26.98
C ASP A 516 30.54 -7.33 27.14
N GLU A 517 30.32 -6.21 26.43
CA GLU A 517 31.15 -5.00 26.45
C GLU A 517 30.66 -3.91 27.42
N GLU A 518 31.52 -2.93 27.71
CA GLU A 518 31.18 -1.80 28.58
C GLU A 518 30.56 -0.66 27.74
N TRP A 519 29.34 -0.26 28.06
CA TRP A 519 28.59 0.75 27.31
C TRP A 519 29.34 2.11 27.16
N PRO A 520 29.29 2.76 25.99
CA PRO A 520 28.68 2.30 24.73
C PRO A 520 29.56 1.28 23.99
N ALA A 521 28.91 0.36 23.26
CA ALA A 521 29.56 -0.70 22.51
C ALA A 521 30.53 -0.17 21.45
N SER A 522 31.65 -0.87 21.24
CA SER A 522 32.61 -0.51 20.20
C SER A 522 32.34 -1.28 18.92
N VAL A 523 31.96 -0.57 17.85
CA VAL A 523 31.64 -1.18 16.56
C VAL A 523 32.74 -0.85 15.54
N PRO A 524 33.43 -1.83 14.95
CA PRO A 524 34.37 -1.54 13.86
C PRO A 524 33.59 -1.06 12.62
N TYR A 525 34.07 -0.02 11.92
CA TYR A 525 33.45 0.44 10.67
C TYR A 525 34.15 -0.08 9.40
N GLU A 526 35.36 -0.64 9.55
CA GLU A 526 36.06 -1.41 8.52
C GLU A 526 36.36 -2.80 9.09
N GLY A 527 36.21 -3.88 8.32
CA GLY A 527 36.57 -5.22 8.80
C GLY A 527 35.66 -6.34 8.28
N SER A 528 35.99 -7.58 8.65
CA SER A 528 35.22 -8.79 8.28
C SER A 528 34.68 -9.55 9.49
N GLY A 529 34.54 -8.88 10.64
CA GLY A 529 34.00 -9.44 11.87
C GLY A 529 32.48 -9.56 11.86
N GLU A 530 31.94 -10.10 12.95
CA GLU A 530 30.51 -10.10 13.26
C GLU A 530 30.31 -9.29 14.54
N ILE A 531 29.19 -8.57 14.62
CA ILE A 531 28.73 -7.85 15.82
C ILE A 531 27.61 -8.68 16.45
N GLU A 532 27.68 -8.92 17.74
CA GLU A 532 26.59 -9.51 18.51
C GLU A 532 25.58 -8.44 18.92
N VAL A 533 24.30 -8.72 18.71
CA VAL A 533 23.19 -7.88 19.16
C VAL A 533 22.24 -8.78 19.94
N CYS A 534 22.04 -8.43 21.20
CA CYS A 534 21.07 -9.05 22.07
C CYS A 534 19.72 -8.36 21.89
N ILE A 535 18.66 -9.16 21.81
CA ILE A 535 17.27 -8.72 21.93
C ILE A 535 16.78 -9.28 23.26
N GLU A 536 16.61 -8.39 24.23
CA GLU A 536 16.31 -8.76 25.61
C GLU A 536 14.87 -9.26 25.77
N HIS A 537 14.71 -10.24 26.66
CA HIS A 537 13.41 -10.59 27.21
C HIS A 537 12.95 -9.49 28.15
N THR A 538 11.71 -9.03 28.00
CA THR A 538 11.14 -8.04 28.92
C THR A 538 9.74 -8.45 29.34
N ASP A 539 9.19 -7.79 30.37
CA ASP A 539 7.78 -7.94 30.76
C ASP A 539 6.81 -7.67 29.58
N GLU A 540 7.25 -6.94 28.55
CA GLU A 540 6.45 -6.52 27.39
C GLU A 540 6.81 -7.27 26.09
N PHE A 541 7.93 -8.00 26.04
CA PHE A 541 8.42 -8.61 24.80
C PHE A 541 9.12 -9.96 25.02
N ASP A 542 8.69 -10.97 24.25
CA ASP A 542 9.29 -12.30 24.20
C ASP A 542 10.13 -12.45 22.92
N PRO A 543 11.47 -12.46 23.01
CA PRO A 543 12.37 -12.49 21.86
C PRO A 543 12.36 -13.83 21.13
N THR A 544 11.79 -14.90 21.71
CA THR A 544 11.58 -16.16 20.97
C THR A 544 10.56 -16.02 19.85
N THR A 545 9.79 -14.93 19.86
CA THR A 545 8.88 -14.59 18.79
C THR A 545 9.54 -13.88 17.62
N VAL A 546 10.83 -13.52 17.67
CA VAL A 546 11.52 -12.83 16.58
C VAL A 546 11.75 -13.76 15.38
N ASP A 547 11.44 -13.28 14.17
CA ASP A 547 11.89 -13.92 12.95
C ASP A 547 13.28 -13.38 12.56
N VAL A 548 14.32 -14.13 12.92
CA VAL A 548 15.72 -13.77 12.66
C VAL A 548 15.99 -13.52 11.16
N GLY A 549 15.24 -14.14 10.25
CA GLY A 549 15.40 -13.95 8.81
C GLY A 549 15.03 -12.55 8.33
N THR A 550 14.19 -11.84 9.09
CA THR A 550 13.74 -10.49 8.77
C THR A 550 14.69 -9.40 9.26
N LEU A 551 15.56 -9.71 10.23
CA LEU A 551 16.37 -8.71 10.91
C LEU A 551 17.34 -7.96 9.97
N ARG A 552 17.44 -6.65 10.19
CA ARG A 552 18.45 -5.75 9.63
C ARG A 552 19.10 -4.93 10.75
N PHE A 553 20.42 -4.73 10.62
CA PHE A 553 21.22 -3.99 11.59
C PHE A 553 22.22 -3.05 10.90
N GLY A 554 22.38 -1.85 11.43
CA GLY A 554 23.29 -0.83 10.89
C GLY A 554 23.04 0.55 11.49
N PRO A 555 23.69 1.62 11.00
CA PRO A 555 23.34 2.98 11.41
C PRO A 555 21.93 3.34 10.88
N PRO A 556 21.16 4.18 11.61
CA PRO A 556 19.78 4.52 11.21
C PRO A 556 19.66 4.96 9.75
N ARG A 557 20.56 5.82 9.26
CA ARG A 557 20.57 6.30 7.86
C ARG A 557 20.63 5.20 6.79
N VAL A 558 21.12 4.00 7.12
CA VAL A 558 21.20 2.86 6.19
C VAL A 558 19.99 1.96 6.37
N VAL A 559 19.63 1.66 7.62
CA VAL A 559 18.53 0.75 7.93
C VAL A 559 17.19 1.34 7.52
N ASP A 560 17.02 2.67 7.65
CA ASP A 560 15.79 3.38 7.32
C ASP A 560 15.52 3.41 5.80
N GLU A 561 16.55 3.21 4.98
CA GLU A 561 16.45 3.05 3.52
C GLU A 561 16.19 1.59 3.10
N GLY A 562 16.04 0.66 4.06
CA GLY A 562 15.80 -0.77 3.83
C GLY A 562 17.06 -1.62 3.65
N ASP A 563 18.25 -1.01 3.77
CA ASP A 563 19.55 -1.67 3.68
C ASP A 563 20.02 -2.22 5.05
N GLY A 564 21.32 -2.51 5.18
CA GLY A 564 21.97 -2.96 6.42
C GLY A 564 22.32 -4.45 6.43
N ALA A 565 23.04 -4.85 7.48
CA ALA A 565 23.50 -6.22 7.65
C ALA A 565 22.33 -7.14 7.95
N ARG A 566 22.33 -8.32 7.33
CA ARG A 566 21.40 -9.40 7.68
C ARG A 566 21.98 -10.27 8.77
N ALA A 567 21.11 -10.81 9.62
CA ALA A 567 21.49 -11.77 10.63
C ALA A 567 22.16 -13.03 10.01
N VAL A 568 23.20 -13.53 10.65
CA VAL A 568 23.88 -14.78 10.29
C VAL A 568 23.47 -15.88 11.27
N GLY A 569 22.95 -16.98 10.72
CA GLY A 569 22.43 -18.09 11.52
C GLY A 569 21.00 -17.82 12.02
N GLY A 570 20.56 -18.61 13.01
CA GLY A 570 19.21 -18.51 13.58
C GLY A 570 19.16 -17.84 14.97
N GLY A 571 20.25 -17.18 15.37
CA GLY A 571 20.45 -16.69 16.74
C GLY A 571 20.69 -17.80 17.77
N SER A 572 21.04 -17.40 18.99
CA SER A 572 21.08 -18.26 20.19
C SER A 572 20.24 -17.65 21.30
N GLU A 573 19.52 -18.51 22.01
CA GLU A 573 18.81 -18.08 23.21
C GLU A 573 19.79 -18.10 24.40
N GLU A 574 20.05 -16.97 25.04
CA GLU A 574 21.03 -16.81 26.13
C GLU A 574 20.46 -15.89 27.21
N ASP A 575 20.90 -16.00 28.45
CA ASP A 575 20.54 -15.07 29.54
C ASP A 575 21.68 -14.06 29.62
N ALA A 576 21.61 -13.01 28.80
CA ALA A 576 22.73 -12.12 28.52
C ALA A 576 22.90 -11.09 29.65
N ASP A 577 21.81 -10.58 30.21
CA ASP A 577 21.83 -9.59 31.29
C ASP A 577 21.84 -10.22 32.71
N SER A 578 21.73 -11.55 32.79
CA SER A 578 21.67 -12.33 34.03
C SER A 578 20.43 -12.07 34.89
N ASP A 579 19.31 -11.65 34.30
CA ASP A 579 18.03 -11.50 34.97
C ASP A 579 17.29 -12.83 35.20
N GLY A 580 17.68 -13.87 34.43
CA GLY A 580 17.18 -15.24 34.51
C GLY A 580 16.13 -15.62 33.46
N ASP A 581 15.73 -14.70 32.59
CA ASP A 581 14.96 -14.96 31.39
C ASP A 581 15.90 -15.25 30.19
N ARG A 582 15.34 -15.67 29.05
CA ARG A 582 16.14 -16.00 27.86
C ARG A 582 15.94 -14.95 26.78
N ASP A 583 17.03 -14.28 26.47
CA ASP A 583 17.19 -13.30 25.40
C ASP A 583 17.54 -13.99 24.09
N LEU A 584 17.45 -13.25 22.98
CA LEU A 584 17.90 -13.71 21.68
C LEU A 584 19.15 -12.95 21.24
N VAL A 585 20.27 -13.65 21.16
CA VAL A 585 21.54 -13.10 20.67
C VAL A 585 21.71 -13.44 19.19
N VAL A 586 21.93 -12.43 18.37
CA VAL A 586 22.04 -12.54 16.90
C VAL A 586 23.33 -11.88 16.43
N ARG A 587 23.90 -12.39 15.33
CA ARG A 587 25.18 -11.92 14.79
C ARG A 587 25.00 -11.25 13.43
N PHE A 588 25.67 -10.12 13.22
CA PHE A 588 25.58 -9.33 12.00
C PHE A 588 26.96 -9.07 11.40
N PRO A 589 27.20 -9.27 10.09
CA PRO A 589 28.49 -8.99 9.48
C PRO A 589 28.77 -7.48 9.47
N VAL A 590 29.90 -7.07 10.05
CA VAL A 590 30.34 -5.67 10.13
C VAL A 590 30.38 -5.01 8.75
N GLY A 591 31.01 -5.69 7.79
CA GLY A 591 31.22 -5.16 6.45
C GLY A 591 29.93 -4.93 5.65
N ASP A 592 28.82 -5.54 6.08
CA ASP A 592 27.51 -5.40 5.44
C ASP A 592 26.61 -4.39 6.19
N ALA A 593 27.00 -3.96 7.40
CA ALA A 593 26.19 -3.08 8.26
C ALA A 593 26.25 -1.60 7.83
N GLY A 594 27.31 -1.19 7.13
CA GLY A 594 27.41 0.14 6.51
C GLY A 594 27.74 1.29 7.46
N PHE A 595 28.36 1.02 8.62
CA PHE A 595 28.83 2.05 9.55
C PHE A 595 29.94 2.92 8.94
N ASP A 596 29.92 4.21 9.28
CA ASP A 596 30.94 5.21 8.98
C ASP A 596 31.58 5.74 10.29
N PRO A 597 32.78 6.36 10.23
CA PRO A 597 33.48 6.89 11.42
C PRO A 597 32.71 7.95 12.22
N ASP A 598 31.69 8.58 11.62
CA ASP A 598 30.90 9.63 12.25
C ASP A 598 29.56 9.12 12.82
N ASP A 599 29.23 7.83 12.63
CA ASP A 599 28.03 7.23 13.21
C ASP A 599 28.20 7.01 14.73
N PHE A 600 27.15 7.31 15.50
CA PHE A 600 27.13 7.23 16.96
C PHE A 600 25.93 6.45 17.52
N ALA A 601 25.13 5.86 16.63
CA ALA A 601 23.98 5.06 16.98
C ALA A 601 23.85 3.93 15.96
N ALA A 602 23.32 2.81 16.43
CA ALA A 602 22.92 1.68 15.61
C ALA A 602 21.42 1.44 15.79
N ARG A 603 20.80 0.87 14.78
CA ARG A 603 19.38 0.50 14.73
C ARG A 603 19.30 -0.98 14.41
N LEU A 604 18.42 -1.68 15.12
CA LEU A 604 17.93 -2.99 14.74
C LEU A 604 16.47 -2.83 14.28
N VAL A 605 16.11 -3.43 13.15
CA VAL A 605 14.72 -3.58 12.72
C VAL A 605 14.45 -5.02 12.30
N GLY A 606 13.19 -5.43 12.33
CA GLY A 606 12.71 -6.67 11.74
C GLY A 606 11.28 -6.94 12.18
N GLU A 607 10.90 -8.22 12.21
CA GLU A 607 9.57 -8.63 12.62
C GLU A 607 9.60 -9.84 13.55
N THR A 608 8.51 -10.00 14.30
CA THR A 608 8.18 -11.28 14.93
C THR A 608 7.71 -12.30 13.89
N ILE A 609 7.73 -13.59 14.23
CA ILE A 609 7.10 -14.70 13.49
C ILE A 609 5.59 -14.49 13.28
N TYR A 610 5.00 -13.49 13.94
CA TYR A 610 3.62 -13.07 13.79
C TYR A 610 3.45 -11.87 12.85
N GLY A 611 4.54 -11.17 12.46
CA GLY A 611 4.53 -10.00 11.56
C GLY A 611 4.41 -8.68 12.29
N THR A 612 4.61 -8.72 13.60
CA THR A 612 4.70 -7.50 14.38
C THR A 612 6.08 -6.90 14.17
N PRO A 613 6.20 -5.69 13.62
CA PRO A 613 7.50 -5.05 13.49
C PRO A 613 8.13 -4.82 14.85
N ILE A 614 9.44 -4.95 14.88
CA ILE A 614 10.27 -4.59 16.01
C ILE A 614 11.34 -3.62 15.55
N SER A 615 11.63 -2.64 16.39
CA SER A 615 12.70 -1.69 16.15
C SER A 615 13.19 -1.17 17.49
N ASP A 616 14.51 -1.07 17.62
CA ASP A 616 15.12 -0.33 18.71
C ASP A 616 16.49 0.22 18.27
N HIS A 617 17.05 1.11 19.08
CA HIS A 617 18.33 1.75 18.84
C HIS A 617 19.19 1.74 20.10
N ASP A 618 20.50 1.60 19.90
CA ASP A 618 21.47 1.82 20.97
C ASP A 618 22.66 2.66 20.48
N PHE A 619 23.37 3.27 21.43
CA PHE A 619 24.53 4.11 21.17
C PHE A 619 25.77 3.24 20.94
N VAL A 620 26.52 3.60 19.91
CA VAL A 620 27.78 2.92 19.56
C VAL A 620 28.91 3.93 19.43
N VAL A 621 30.14 3.46 19.60
CA VAL A 621 31.35 4.18 19.22
C VAL A 621 32.01 3.41 18.09
N THR A 622 32.14 4.06 16.93
CA THR A 622 32.80 3.43 15.79
C THR A 622 34.33 3.46 15.95
N THR A 623 34.99 2.37 15.56
CA THR A 623 36.45 2.20 15.72
C THR A 623 37.13 1.72 14.43
N ASP A 624 38.38 2.16 14.23
CA ASP A 624 39.25 1.64 13.19
C ASP A 624 39.67 0.20 13.59
N ASP A 625 39.41 -0.81 12.75
CA ASP A 625 39.78 -2.21 13.02
C ASP A 625 41.31 -2.42 12.86
N ASP A 626 42.07 -1.95 13.86
CA ASP A 626 43.48 -2.31 14.00
C ASP A 626 43.59 -3.75 14.55
N SER A 627 43.40 -4.71 13.64
CA SER A 627 43.73 -6.12 13.85
C SER A 627 45.24 -6.36 13.97
N ASP A 628 45.88 -5.79 14.99
CA ASP A 628 47.22 -6.16 15.43
C ASP A 628 47.13 -6.97 16.74
N GLY A 629 47.04 -8.30 16.56
CA GLY A 629 47.09 -9.28 17.64
C GLY A 629 48.29 -9.06 18.57
N GLY A 630 48.01 -8.73 19.83
CA GLY A 630 48.99 -8.55 20.89
C GLY A 630 48.51 -9.10 22.23
N SER A 631 48.82 -10.36 22.49
CA SER A 631 48.77 -10.94 23.85
C SER A 631 49.60 -10.11 24.84
N GLY A 632 48.99 -9.66 25.94
CA GLY A 632 49.70 -9.06 27.09
C GLY A 632 48.75 -8.66 28.22
N SER A 633 48.29 -9.60 29.04
CA SER A 633 48.83 -9.82 30.40
C SER A 633 48.93 -8.55 31.29
N THR A 634 47.94 -8.41 32.19
CA THR A 634 48.04 -7.96 33.60
C THR A 634 48.83 -6.67 33.93
N GLY A 635 48.15 -5.67 34.50
CA GLY A 635 48.83 -4.57 35.19
C GLY A 635 47.93 -3.57 35.88
N ASN A 636 47.35 -3.96 37.01
CA ASN A 636 46.80 -3.06 38.03
C ASN A 636 47.83 -2.01 38.48
N GLU A 637 47.56 -0.71 38.35
CA GLU A 637 48.02 0.31 39.30
C GLU A 637 47.00 1.44 39.50
N THR A 638 46.58 1.58 40.74
CA THR A 638 45.85 2.70 41.33
C THR A 638 46.70 3.97 41.48
N GLY A 639 46.13 5.13 41.15
CA GLY A 639 46.19 6.32 42.02
C GLY A 639 47.19 7.43 41.70
N GLY A 640 46.65 8.65 41.51
CA GLY A 640 47.12 9.84 42.21
C GLY A 640 47.95 10.89 41.44
N GLY A 641 47.30 12.01 41.12
CA GLY A 641 47.70 13.34 41.64
C GLY A 641 48.99 14.02 41.17
N THR A 642 48.78 15.16 40.48
CA THR A 642 49.54 16.42 40.57
C THR A 642 50.96 16.54 39.98
N GLY A 643 51.06 17.36 38.93
CA GLY A 643 51.86 18.61 38.96
C GLY A 643 53.35 18.57 38.59
N GLY A 644 53.75 19.44 37.66
CA GLY A 644 55.07 20.09 37.71
C GLY A 644 56.00 19.93 36.50
N ASN A 645 55.81 20.80 35.51
CA ASN A 645 56.82 21.65 34.86
C ASN A 645 58.33 21.26 34.97
N ALA A 646 59.00 21.08 33.83
CA ALA A 646 60.03 22.01 33.28
C ALA A 646 61.27 21.34 32.63
N THR A 647 61.67 21.92 31.49
CA THR A 647 63.02 21.96 30.87
C THR A 647 63.53 20.66 30.21
N GLY A 648 64.12 20.63 29.01
CA GLY A 648 64.51 21.66 28.04
C GLY A 648 65.58 21.10 27.07
N ASN A 649 65.71 21.75 25.90
CA ASN A 649 66.84 21.71 24.94
C ASN A 649 66.85 20.56 23.89
N GLY A 650 66.97 20.76 22.57
CA GLY A 650 67.15 21.95 21.72
C GLY A 650 67.58 21.56 20.28
N THR A 651 67.49 22.54 19.35
CA THR A 651 68.06 22.63 17.96
C THR A 651 67.33 21.86 16.83
N SER A 652 67.02 22.40 15.63
CA SER A 652 67.37 23.66 14.91
C SER A 652 66.64 23.78 13.55
N GLY A 653 66.37 25.02 13.06
CA GLY A 653 66.23 25.40 11.62
C GLY A 653 64.80 25.76 11.16
N ASP A 654 64.31 27.01 11.23
CA ASP A 654 64.50 28.17 10.30
C ASP A 654 63.76 27.99 8.94
N GLY A 655 62.82 28.82 8.48
CA GLY A 655 62.32 30.13 8.93
C GLY A 655 61.19 30.68 8.02
N GLY A 656 60.70 31.90 8.33
CA GLY A 656 59.95 32.80 7.42
C GLY A 656 58.45 33.01 7.68
N SER A 657 58.08 33.80 8.70
CA SER A 657 57.39 35.14 8.62
C SER A 657 56.09 35.18 7.77
N GLY A 658 54.89 35.36 8.34
CA GLY A 658 54.38 36.57 9.03
C GLY A 658 53.67 37.47 8.00
N THR A 659 52.46 38.00 8.14
CA THR A 659 51.73 38.51 9.33
C THR A 659 50.25 38.74 9.01
N THR A 660 49.41 38.54 10.03
CA THR A 660 48.02 39.01 10.23
C THR A 660 47.98 40.57 10.38
N PRO A 661 46.84 41.33 10.50
CA PRO A 661 45.85 41.16 11.57
C PRO A 661 44.37 41.53 11.29
N VAL A 662 43.60 41.09 12.29
CA VAL A 662 42.19 41.30 12.64
C VAL A 662 41.87 42.76 13.03
N GLY A 663 40.61 43.19 12.90
CA GLY A 663 40.01 44.34 13.60
C GLY A 663 38.78 44.89 12.85
N ASN A 664 37.56 44.50 13.21
CA ASN A 664 36.67 45.05 14.25
C ASN A 664 35.96 46.37 13.86
N GLU A 665 34.62 46.32 14.00
CA GLU A 665 33.72 47.36 14.49
C GLU A 665 33.03 48.43 13.57
N THR A 666 31.69 48.42 13.73
CA THR A 666 30.70 49.52 13.85
C THR A 666 30.27 50.45 12.68
N SER A 667 28.98 50.30 12.34
CA SER A 667 27.92 51.32 12.20
C SER A 667 28.13 52.59 11.34
N GLY A 668 27.19 52.87 10.43
CA GLY A 668 27.08 54.20 9.81
C GLY A 668 26.07 54.34 8.67
N ASP A 669 24.82 54.51 9.08
CA ASP A 669 23.60 55.04 8.43
C ASP A 669 23.70 56.04 7.24
N GLN A 670 22.59 56.06 6.47
CA GLN A 670 22.03 57.12 5.60
C GLN A 670 22.76 57.55 4.30
N THR A 671 22.15 57.31 3.12
CA THR A 671 21.22 58.26 2.43
C THR A 671 21.09 58.02 0.92
N SER A 672 19.84 58.11 0.45
CA SER A 672 19.38 58.56 -0.87
C SER A 672 19.68 57.67 -2.09
N GLY A 673 18.75 57.40 -2.99
CA GLY A 673 17.41 57.95 -3.20
C GLY A 673 17.05 57.81 -4.69
N ASN A 674 15.75 57.62 -4.93
CA ASN A 674 15.03 57.52 -6.21
C ASN A 674 15.33 56.26 -7.05
N GLY A 675 14.35 55.39 -7.30
CA GLY A 675 12.96 55.70 -7.70
C GLY A 675 12.96 55.97 -9.20
N THR A 676 12.07 55.49 -10.04
CA THR A 676 10.68 55.02 -10.02
C THR A 676 10.46 54.54 -11.48
N ASP A 677 9.41 53.88 -11.95
CA ASP A 677 8.12 53.43 -11.48
C ASP A 677 7.59 52.52 -12.59
N GLY A 678 6.69 51.61 -12.23
CA GLY A 678 5.36 51.70 -12.78
C GLY A 678 4.95 50.63 -13.79
N GLY A 679 3.90 49.91 -13.42
CA GLY A 679 2.91 49.48 -14.40
C GLY A 679 2.12 48.25 -13.99
N ALA A 680 1.21 48.41 -13.03
CA ALA A 680 0.15 47.46 -12.74
C ALA A 680 -0.71 47.16 -13.97
N LEU A 681 -1.13 45.89 -14.10
CA LEU A 681 -2.53 45.45 -14.07
C LEU A 681 -2.58 44.02 -13.52
#